data_AF-A0A1A1YNU2-F1
#
_entry.id   AF-A0A1A1YNU2-F1
#
_cell.length_a   1.000
_cell.length_b   1.000
_cell.length_c   1.000
_cell.angle_alpha   90.00
_cell.angle_beta   90.00
_cell.angle_gamma   90.00
#
_symmetry.space_group_name_H-M   'P 1'
#
loop_
_entity.id
_entity.type
_entity.pdbx_description
1 polymer ?
#
loop_
_entity_poly.entity_id
_entity_poly.type
_entity_poly.pdbx_seq_one_letter_code
_entity_poly.pdbx_strand_id
1 'polypeptide(L)'
;MRVAAWIRDNLEHPTASKGSIRLLVSPSDNEVPLPHGITAPPATYQNASDAITAWRRDVRANADNLAILYIAGHGIQTGFGGGILLLEDFGAPNAPTPLHAAIDVESVRRGIVADPNRPATATPKLQFYFYDACRIDPEATASYETLSAGIRLDGPRGPEAEASWVCFGARPKDYAFADPARRATLYSQALIECLESRAPVENDGCTVQFNELTSTLRQVVKDLGRQYGEEQRTTLGGDGDLDVAVHRRPQVAAGAGMPIPAWAPTFDVDSPLGQLRFVRIAVHPQRPVSVRLAGNILASETRMLTDKPLELAVGNYEAVVPLPWGGEHVHGFVVTPGDSELVIDVEVPSDQLTAPPELGLVPMPWYIRFFRWADGAFRLHESPPPLQSYTPSAGVNDLHRLTIRDMWTAPVFFQIESDGGQQSPMVALPIGGGRAPCEVYVGVGFDKVTAIARPGDEEVNTIAGYLNSGRADRAVMSMATTAEDMLREKMADPIGAIIGGYALLKLHELDRMHNWPDNLAEIFDLLPDGPVIAGVLAARRGDDEVAAGWFRTAIKRGIPIFSEGLSLLAAESNALRQPQLGDALDIAEVARTAAALAPLADFSALCTTLHVHERLMADVPPNAGWKQVGPPRGDFDRGWVDR
;
A
#
# COMPACT_ATOMS: atom_id res chain seq x y z
N MET A 1 12.80 0.59 -6.73
CA MET A 1 13.80 1.58 -7.18
C MET A 1 14.73 2.09 -6.08
N ARG A 2 14.22 2.59 -4.95
CA ARG A 2 15.03 3.16 -3.85
C ARG A 2 16.19 2.26 -3.40
N VAL A 3 15.93 0.97 -3.22
CA VAL A 3 16.95 -0.01 -2.83
C VAL A 3 18.08 -0.13 -3.87
N ALA A 4 17.74 -0.18 -5.16
CA ALA A 4 18.75 -0.28 -6.22
C ALA A 4 19.64 0.97 -6.31
N ALA A 5 19.06 2.17 -6.15
CA ALA A 5 19.82 3.41 -6.06
C ALA A 5 20.72 3.42 -4.84
N TRP A 6 20.20 3.00 -3.68
CA TRP A 6 20.98 2.88 -2.45
C TRP A 6 22.15 1.90 -2.60
N ILE A 7 21.94 0.72 -3.20
CA ILE A 7 23.00 -0.26 -3.44
C ILE A 7 24.10 0.32 -4.34
N ARG A 8 23.73 1.05 -5.40
CA ARG A 8 24.69 1.67 -6.33
C ARG A 8 25.57 2.71 -5.63
N ASP A 9 24.94 3.54 -4.82
CA ASP A 9 25.55 4.77 -4.32
C ASP A 9 26.28 4.52 -3.00
N ASN A 10 25.68 3.73 -2.10
CA ASN A 10 26.07 3.62 -0.69
C ASN A 10 26.59 2.24 -0.28
N LEU A 11 26.26 1.15 -0.98
CA LEU A 11 26.73 -0.17 -0.54
C LEU A 11 28.25 -0.28 -0.71
N GLU A 12 28.94 -0.34 0.43
CA GLU A 12 30.34 -0.73 0.53
C GLU A 12 30.46 -2.05 1.29
N HIS A 13 31.41 -2.89 0.92
CA HIS A 13 31.71 -4.16 1.58
C HIS A 13 33.19 -4.19 1.96
N PRO A 14 33.59 -4.77 3.13
CA PRO A 14 34.99 -4.74 3.57
C PRO A 14 36.00 -5.35 2.58
N THR A 15 35.56 -6.35 1.80
CA THR A 15 36.44 -7.10 0.89
C THR A 15 36.02 -7.08 -0.57
N ALA A 16 34.79 -6.63 -0.89
CA ALA A 16 34.26 -6.68 -2.25
C ALA A 16 34.16 -5.27 -2.85
N SER A 17 34.67 -5.10 -4.07
CA SER A 17 34.57 -3.85 -4.82
C SER A 17 33.18 -3.66 -5.45
N LYS A 18 32.85 -2.41 -5.84
CA LYS A 18 31.61 -2.12 -6.58
C LYS A 18 31.46 -3.01 -7.82
N GLY A 19 30.31 -3.68 -7.92
CA GLY A 19 29.97 -4.60 -9.00
C GLY A 19 28.98 -4.02 -10.01
N SER A 20 28.43 -4.89 -10.85
CA SER A 20 27.34 -4.55 -11.78
C SER A 20 25.97 -4.66 -11.12
N ILE A 21 25.05 -3.76 -11.44
CA ILE A 21 23.64 -3.84 -11.03
C ILE A 21 22.77 -4.12 -12.25
N ARG A 22 21.86 -5.08 -12.13
CA ARG A 22 20.77 -5.31 -13.10
C ARG A 22 19.48 -4.84 -12.45
N LEU A 23 18.78 -3.93 -13.11
CA LEU A 23 17.51 -3.40 -12.64
C LEU A 23 16.43 -3.74 -13.66
N LEU A 24 15.40 -4.44 -13.19
CA LEU A 24 14.17 -4.68 -13.92
C LEU A 24 13.04 -4.08 -13.07
N VAL A 25 12.06 -3.46 -13.72
CA VAL A 25 10.95 -2.79 -13.04
C VAL A 25 9.68 -3.00 -13.84
N SER A 26 8.57 -3.25 -13.15
CA SER A 26 7.23 -3.34 -13.75
C SER A 26 6.34 -2.32 -13.06
N PRO A 27 6.60 -1.02 -13.27
CA PRO A 27 5.86 0.01 -12.59
C PRO A 27 4.41 -0.02 -13.06
N SER A 28 3.46 0.09 -12.12
CA SER A 28 2.09 0.40 -12.50
C SER A 28 2.01 1.84 -13.04
N ASP A 29 0.94 2.15 -13.78
CA ASP A 29 0.73 3.50 -14.33
C ASP A 29 0.69 4.61 -13.25
N ASN A 30 0.46 4.24 -11.98
CA ASN A 30 0.40 5.13 -10.83
C ASN A 30 1.74 5.29 -10.08
N GLU A 31 2.78 4.54 -10.48
CA GLU A 31 4.11 4.65 -9.88
C GLU A 31 4.93 5.79 -10.47
N VAL A 32 5.87 6.30 -9.67
CA VAL A 32 6.76 7.39 -10.11
C VAL A 32 7.58 6.91 -11.31
N PRO A 33 7.64 7.66 -12.43
CA PRO A 33 8.48 7.32 -13.57
C PRO A 33 9.93 7.12 -13.12
N LEU A 34 10.67 6.28 -13.86
CA LEU A 34 12.10 6.13 -13.62
C LEU A 34 12.79 7.52 -13.64
N PRO A 35 13.69 7.80 -12.68
CA PRO A 35 14.46 9.04 -12.69
C PRO A 35 15.13 9.27 -14.05
N HIS A 36 15.21 10.52 -14.49
CA HIS A 36 15.80 10.87 -15.78
C HIS A 36 17.19 10.25 -15.96
N GLY A 37 17.38 9.57 -17.09
CA GLY A 37 18.64 8.89 -17.45
C GLY A 37 18.74 7.43 -17.01
N ILE A 38 17.78 6.90 -16.24
CA ILE A 38 17.71 5.47 -15.91
C ILE A 38 16.70 4.81 -16.83
N THR A 39 17.16 3.84 -17.62
CA THR A 39 16.28 2.92 -18.37
C THR A 39 16.41 1.54 -17.75
N ALA A 40 15.28 0.89 -17.49
CA ALA A 40 15.21 -0.46 -16.96
C ALA A 40 14.14 -1.23 -17.76
N PRO A 41 14.45 -2.44 -18.24
CA PRO A 41 13.46 -3.24 -18.95
C PRO A 41 12.34 -3.73 -18.01
N PRO A 42 11.15 -4.03 -18.56
CA PRO A 42 10.04 -4.60 -17.81
C PRO A 42 10.44 -5.93 -17.19
N ALA A 43 9.97 -6.23 -15.98
CA ALA A 43 10.23 -7.49 -15.29
C ALA A 43 9.30 -8.62 -15.80
N THR A 44 9.39 -8.90 -17.10
CA THR A 44 8.76 -10.06 -17.75
C THR A 44 9.57 -11.33 -17.54
N TYR A 45 8.97 -12.50 -17.81
CA TYR A 45 9.65 -13.79 -17.78
C TYR A 45 10.97 -13.78 -18.55
N GLN A 46 10.94 -13.33 -19.80
CA GLN A 46 12.11 -13.36 -20.67
C GLN A 46 13.25 -12.48 -20.11
N ASN A 47 12.94 -11.23 -19.78
CA ASN A 47 13.94 -10.29 -19.27
C ASN A 47 14.52 -10.75 -17.93
N ALA A 48 13.67 -11.22 -17.01
CA ALA A 48 14.10 -11.72 -15.71
C ALA A 48 14.97 -12.98 -15.84
N SER A 49 14.60 -13.91 -16.72
CA SER A 49 15.35 -15.15 -16.97
C SER A 49 16.75 -14.84 -17.53
N ASP A 50 16.84 -13.94 -18.51
CA ASP A 50 18.10 -13.50 -19.10
C ASP A 50 18.97 -12.78 -18.06
N ALA A 51 18.37 -11.90 -17.25
CA ALA A 51 19.06 -11.17 -16.19
C ALA A 51 19.61 -12.10 -15.10
N ILE A 52 18.82 -13.06 -14.61
CA ILE A 52 19.24 -14.04 -13.61
C ILE A 52 20.32 -14.95 -14.18
N THR A 53 20.22 -15.38 -15.44
CA THR A 53 21.22 -16.22 -16.10
C THR A 53 22.56 -15.47 -16.25
N ALA A 54 22.52 -14.22 -16.71
CA ALA A 54 23.70 -13.39 -16.83
C ALA A 54 24.31 -13.07 -15.45
N TRP A 55 23.47 -12.76 -14.46
CA TRP A 55 23.90 -12.50 -13.08
C TRP A 55 24.59 -13.73 -12.48
N ARG A 56 23.98 -14.92 -12.61
CA ARG A 56 24.54 -16.20 -12.17
C ARG A 56 25.94 -16.43 -12.74
N ARG A 57 26.13 -16.17 -14.04
CA ARG A 57 27.44 -16.32 -14.68
C ARG A 57 28.47 -15.38 -14.06
N ASP A 58 28.11 -14.13 -13.86
CA ASP A 58 29.04 -13.10 -13.41
C ASP A 58 29.44 -13.32 -11.93
N VAL A 59 28.48 -13.62 -11.04
CA VAL A 59 28.81 -13.90 -9.63
C VAL A 59 29.68 -15.16 -9.52
N ARG A 60 29.45 -16.18 -10.34
CA ARG A 60 30.24 -17.43 -10.36
C ARG A 60 31.61 -17.31 -11.00
N ALA A 61 31.99 -16.15 -11.54
CA ALA A 61 33.32 -15.95 -12.13
C ALA A 61 34.44 -15.93 -11.07
N ASN A 62 34.12 -15.59 -9.80
CA ASN A 62 35.07 -15.54 -8.70
C ASN A 62 34.37 -15.85 -7.36
N ALA A 63 35.00 -16.65 -6.49
CA ALA A 63 34.47 -17.00 -5.18
C ALA A 63 34.36 -15.79 -4.24
N ASP A 64 35.17 -14.75 -4.45
CA ASP A 64 35.17 -13.52 -3.64
C ASP A 64 34.12 -12.50 -4.12
N ASN A 65 33.34 -12.82 -5.15
CA ASN A 65 32.20 -12.00 -5.53
C ASN A 65 31.11 -12.06 -4.45
N LEU A 66 30.44 -10.93 -4.22
CA LEU A 66 29.26 -10.84 -3.37
C LEU A 66 28.00 -10.96 -4.23
N ALA A 67 27.15 -11.96 -3.95
CA ALA A 67 25.88 -12.13 -4.64
C ALA A 67 24.75 -11.47 -3.84
N ILE A 68 24.09 -10.45 -4.41
CA ILE A 68 22.89 -9.84 -3.83
C ILE A 68 21.75 -9.91 -4.83
N LEU A 69 20.61 -10.46 -4.38
CA LEU A 69 19.34 -10.39 -5.10
C LEU A 69 18.32 -9.67 -4.22
N TYR A 70 17.76 -8.56 -4.69
CA TYR A 70 16.59 -7.92 -4.08
C TYR A 70 15.43 -8.03 -5.06
N ILE A 71 14.31 -8.59 -4.60
CA ILE A 71 13.08 -8.73 -5.36
C ILE A 71 11.90 -8.23 -4.55
N ALA A 72 10.99 -7.49 -5.19
CA ALA A 72 9.82 -6.92 -4.55
C ALA A 72 8.61 -6.99 -5.48
N GLY A 73 7.42 -7.22 -4.92
CA GLY A 73 6.18 -7.30 -5.69
C GLY A 73 5.17 -8.29 -5.11
N HIS A 74 4.32 -8.83 -5.96
CA HIS A 74 3.38 -9.88 -5.57
C HIS A 74 4.10 -11.21 -5.41
N GLY A 75 3.75 -11.96 -4.36
CA GLY A 75 4.36 -13.23 -4.08
C GLY A 75 3.41 -14.22 -3.43
N ILE A 76 3.65 -15.49 -3.71
CA ILE A 76 2.96 -16.63 -3.16
C ILE A 76 3.97 -17.61 -2.56
N GLN A 77 3.48 -18.59 -1.82
CA GLN A 77 4.27 -19.68 -1.29
C GLN A 77 3.78 -21.01 -1.87
N THR A 78 4.71 -21.84 -2.34
CA THR A 78 4.45 -23.24 -2.69
C THR A 78 5.30 -24.14 -1.79
N GLY A 79 4.67 -25.07 -1.06
CA GLY A 79 5.37 -26.02 -0.18
C GLY A 79 6.01 -25.42 1.08
N PHE A 80 6.95 -26.16 1.68
CA PHE A 80 7.40 -25.98 3.08
C PHE A 80 8.49 -24.93 3.36
N GLY A 81 8.81 -23.99 2.45
CA GLY A 81 9.78 -22.95 2.84
C GLY A 81 10.20 -21.88 1.84
N GLY A 82 9.85 -22.00 0.56
CA GLY A 82 10.24 -21.04 -0.48
C GLY A 82 9.34 -19.81 -0.57
N GLY A 83 9.73 -18.85 -1.42
CA GLY A 83 8.91 -17.73 -1.86
C GLY A 83 8.93 -17.66 -3.38
N ILE A 84 7.76 -17.56 -4.00
CA ILE A 84 7.60 -17.38 -5.44
C ILE A 84 7.17 -15.94 -5.70
N LEU A 85 8.01 -15.20 -6.44
CA LEU A 85 7.67 -13.86 -6.92
C LEU A 85 6.96 -13.96 -8.28
N LEU A 86 5.87 -13.23 -8.45
CA LEU A 86 5.12 -13.15 -9.71
C LEU A 86 5.69 -12.02 -10.58
N LEU A 87 5.87 -12.29 -11.88
CA LEU A 87 6.39 -11.33 -12.87
C LEU A 87 5.25 -10.60 -13.60
N GLU A 88 5.59 -9.58 -14.37
CA GLU A 88 4.62 -8.72 -15.07
C GLU A 88 3.65 -9.49 -15.97
N ASP A 89 4.16 -10.52 -16.66
CA ASP A 89 3.43 -11.38 -17.59
C ASP A 89 2.92 -12.67 -16.93
N PHE A 90 2.82 -12.69 -15.59
CA PHE A 90 2.18 -13.76 -14.85
C PHE A 90 0.73 -13.98 -15.30
N GLY A 91 0.33 -15.25 -15.46
CA GLY A 91 -1.02 -15.60 -15.88
C GLY A 91 -1.31 -15.38 -17.37
N ALA A 92 -0.31 -15.09 -18.21
CA ALA A 92 -0.50 -14.95 -19.64
C ALA A 92 -1.22 -16.18 -20.24
N PRO A 93 -2.25 -16.00 -21.10
CA PRO A 93 -3.14 -17.09 -21.52
C PRO A 93 -2.44 -18.19 -22.31
N ASN A 94 -1.31 -17.88 -22.94
CA ASN A 94 -0.49 -18.82 -23.71
C ASN A 94 0.72 -19.36 -22.91
N ALA A 95 0.78 -19.10 -21.61
CA ALA A 95 1.88 -19.57 -20.77
C ALA A 95 1.86 -21.11 -20.66
N PRO A 96 3.01 -21.80 -20.79
CA PRO A 96 3.10 -23.26 -20.67
C PRO A 96 2.58 -23.82 -19.34
N THR A 97 2.66 -23.02 -18.27
CA THR A 97 2.18 -23.37 -16.93
C THR A 97 1.72 -22.10 -16.21
N PRO A 98 0.78 -22.18 -15.25
CA PRO A 98 0.35 -21.05 -14.43
C PRO A 98 1.50 -20.28 -13.76
N LEU A 99 2.54 -20.97 -13.31
CA LEU A 99 3.72 -20.37 -12.68
C LEU A 99 4.87 -20.09 -13.66
N HIS A 100 4.63 -20.03 -14.97
CA HIS A 100 5.69 -19.84 -15.96
C HIS A 100 6.43 -18.51 -15.75
N ALA A 101 5.68 -17.41 -15.69
CA ALA A 101 6.21 -16.08 -15.40
C ALA A 101 6.31 -15.83 -13.89
N ALA A 102 7.13 -16.64 -13.22
CA ALA A 102 7.40 -16.52 -11.80
C ALA A 102 8.83 -16.96 -11.46
N ILE A 103 9.38 -16.42 -10.36
CA ILE A 103 10.72 -16.72 -9.85
C ILE A 103 10.61 -17.49 -8.55
N ASP A 104 11.21 -18.68 -8.49
CA ASP A 104 11.48 -19.39 -7.23
C ASP A 104 12.82 -18.90 -6.66
N VAL A 105 12.75 -18.04 -5.62
CA VAL A 105 13.95 -17.43 -5.01
C VAL A 105 14.88 -18.48 -4.38
N GLU A 106 14.31 -19.56 -3.86
CA GLU A 106 15.07 -20.62 -3.20
C GLU A 106 15.79 -21.50 -4.24
N SER A 107 15.13 -21.77 -5.37
CA SER A 107 15.80 -22.39 -6.51
C SER A 107 16.92 -21.51 -7.07
N VAL A 108 16.70 -20.20 -7.21
CA VAL A 108 17.75 -19.27 -7.65
C VAL A 108 18.95 -19.34 -6.68
N ARG A 109 18.70 -19.23 -5.37
CA ARG A 109 19.73 -19.34 -4.34
C ARG A 109 20.57 -20.62 -4.48
N ARG A 110 19.91 -21.77 -4.51
CA ARG A 110 20.57 -23.08 -4.61
C ARG A 110 21.36 -23.24 -5.92
N GLY A 111 20.98 -22.51 -6.97
CA GLY A 111 21.62 -22.58 -8.28
C GLY A 111 22.84 -21.68 -8.47
N ILE A 112 23.16 -20.78 -7.53
CA ILE A 112 24.36 -19.92 -7.60
C ILE A 112 25.66 -20.70 -7.27
N VAL A 113 25.54 -21.94 -6.78
CA VAL A 113 26.66 -22.85 -6.52
C VAL A 113 27.45 -23.17 -7.81
N ALA A 114 28.76 -23.41 -7.66
CA ALA A 114 29.64 -23.88 -8.73
C ALA A 114 29.12 -25.17 -9.40
N ASP A 115 29.62 -25.48 -10.60
CA ASP A 115 29.32 -26.71 -11.33
C ASP A 115 30.64 -27.47 -11.48
N PRO A 116 30.79 -28.71 -10.99
CA PRO A 116 32.07 -29.42 -10.93
C PRO A 116 32.50 -29.82 -12.34
N ASN A 117 31.55 -29.87 -13.29
CA ASN A 117 31.82 -30.17 -14.70
C ASN A 117 32.24 -28.92 -15.48
N ARG A 118 32.26 -27.74 -14.85
CA ARG A 118 32.70 -26.47 -15.43
C ARG A 118 33.77 -25.86 -14.53
N PRO A 119 35.06 -26.21 -14.73
CA PRO A 119 36.16 -25.81 -13.84
C PRO A 119 36.40 -24.30 -13.76
N ALA A 120 35.80 -23.51 -14.66
CA ALA A 120 35.87 -22.05 -14.65
C ALA A 120 34.76 -21.38 -13.81
N THR A 121 34.06 -22.12 -12.95
CA THR A 121 33.01 -21.56 -12.08
C THR A 121 33.34 -21.76 -10.60
N ALA A 122 33.05 -20.74 -9.80
CA ALA A 122 33.22 -20.74 -8.36
C ALA A 122 31.88 -20.50 -7.65
N THR A 123 31.76 -21.00 -6.41
CA THR A 123 30.65 -20.64 -5.53
C THR A 123 31.01 -19.33 -4.84
N PRO A 124 30.23 -18.24 -4.99
CA PRO A 124 30.40 -17.03 -4.20
C PRO A 124 30.25 -17.34 -2.71
N LYS A 125 31.22 -16.91 -1.89
CA LYS A 125 31.22 -17.20 -0.44
C LYS A 125 30.04 -16.54 0.27
N LEU A 126 29.69 -15.32 -0.12
CA LEU A 126 28.64 -14.52 0.50
C LEU A 126 27.50 -14.29 -0.49
N GLN A 127 26.29 -14.67 -0.08
CA GLN A 127 25.08 -14.57 -0.89
C GLN A 127 23.90 -14.11 -0.03
N PHE A 128 23.29 -12.99 -0.39
CA PHE A 128 22.16 -12.41 0.33
C PHE A 128 20.97 -12.19 -0.61
N TYR A 129 19.82 -12.74 -0.24
CA TYR A 129 18.59 -12.66 -1.01
C TYR A 129 17.54 -11.96 -0.17
N PHE A 130 17.05 -10.81 -0.63
CA PHE A 130 16.04 -10.02 0.05
C PHE A 130 14.72 -10.18 -0.71
N TYR A 131 13.77 -10.89 -0.11
CA TYR A 131 12.46 -11.20 -0.68
C TYR A 131 11.41 -10.29 -0.05
N ASP A 132 11.00 -9.26 -0.76
CA ASP A 132 10.06 -8.23 -0.31
C ASP A 132 8.68 -8.39 -0.97
N ALA A 133 8.03 -9.49 -0.62
CA ALA A 133 6.73 -9.85 -1.16
C ALA A 133 5.93 -10.67 -0.14
N CYS A 134 4.62 -10.78 -0.37
CA CYS A 134 3.76 -11.67 0.38
C CYS A 134 4.23 -13.13 0.25
N ARG A 135 3.84 -13.94 1.24
CA ARG A 135 4.08 -15.40 1.25
C ARG A 135 2.78 -16.14 1.52
N ILE A 136 1.70 -15.67 0.92
CA ILE A 136 0.40 -16.30 1.05
C ILE A 136 0.47 -17.73 0.51
N ASP A 137 -0.25 -18.64 1.18
CA ASP A 137 -0.44 -20.03 0.76
C ASP A 137 -1.95 -20.22 0.51
N PRO A 138 -2.46 -19.75 -0.65
CA PRO A 138 -3.88 -19.89 -0.97
C PRO A 138 -4.21 -21.36 -1.16
N GLU A 139 -5.33 -21.84 -0.64
CA GLU A 139 -5.81 -23.21 -0.92
C GLU A 139 -6.01 -23.46 -2.43
N ALA A 140 -6.21 -22.39 -3.24
CA ALA A 140 -6.26 -22.43 -4.70
C ALA A 140 -4.95 -22.86 -5.35
N THR A 141 -3.85 -22.78 -4.60
CA THR A 141 -2.51 -23.17 -5.02
C THR A 141 -2.13 -24.59 -4.58
N ALA A 142 -3.05 -25.36 -3.99
CA ALA A 142 -2.84 -26.80 -3.75
C ALA A 142 -2.51 -27.57 -5.04
N SER A 143 -3.05 -27.12 -6.18
CA SER A 143 -2.68 -27.61 -7.52
C SER A 143 -1.30 -27.13 -7.98
N TYR A 144 -0.78 -26.04 -7.40
CA TYR A 144 0.52 -25.45 -7.68
C TYR A 144 1.63 -25.95 -6.77
N GLU A 145 1.33 -26.65 -5.67
CA GLU A 145 2.35 -27.27 -4.80
C GLU A 145 3.28 -28.22 -5.57
N THR A 146 2.79 -28.78 -6.67
CA THR A 146 3.56 -29.65 -7.58
C THR A 146 4.13 -28.91 -8.80
N LEU A 147 3.68 -27.68 -9.06
CA LEU A 147 4.13 -26.89 -10.18
C LEU A 147 5.39 -26.12 -9.81
N SER A 148 6.33 -26.08 -10.74
CA SER A 148 7.56 -25.33 -10.57
C SER A 148 7.40 -23.95 -11.20
N ALA A 149 7.96 -22.93 -10.54
CA ALA A 149 8.18 -21.64 -11.18
C ALA A 149 8.97 -21.80 -12.48
N GLY A 150 8.63 -21.01 -13.50
CA GLY A 150 9.28 -21.09 -14.80
C GLY A 150 10.72 -20.56 -14.77
N ILE A 151 11.06 -19.66 -13.84
CA ILE A 151 12.44 -19.27 -13.55
C ILE A 151 12.91 -20.01 -12.31
N ARG A 152 13.79 -20.98 -12.56
CA ARG A 152 14.44 -21.83 -11.58
C ARG A 152 15.86 -22.14 -12.06
N LEU A 153 16.77 -22.31 -11.11
CA LEU A 153 18.12 -22.77 -11.36
C LEU A 153 18.31 -24.16 -10.73
N ASP A 154 18.99 -25.05 -11.45
CA ASP A 154 19.25 -26.41 -10.98
C ASP A 154 19.97 -26.42 -9.61
N GLY A 155 19.53 -27.29 -8.69
CA GLY A 155 20.09 -27.49 -7.35
C GLY A 155 21.47 -28.19 -7.35
N PRO A 156 22.19 -28.23 -6.21
CA PRO A 156 23.66 -28.16 -6.22
C PRO A 156 24.39 -29.36 -6.83
N ARG A 157 25.52 -29.02 -7.45
CA ARG A 157 26.67 -29.88 -7.73
C ARG A 157 27.94 -29.06 -7.39
N GLY A 158 28.30 -28.83 -6.14
CA GLY A 158 29.49 -28.04 -5.78
C GLY A 158 29.60 -27.71 -4.28
N PRO A 159 30.70 -27.09 -3.82
CA PRO A 159 30.87 -26.73 -2.41
C PRO A 159 29.86 -25.67 -1.97
N GLU A 160 29.42 -25.77 -0.72
CA GLU A 160 28.51 -24.82 -0.08
C GLU A 160 29.18 -23.44 0.11
N ALA A 161 28.34 -22.39 0.17
CA ALA A 161 28.77 -21.04 0.46
C ALA A 161 29.08 -20.86 1.95
N GLU A 162 29.86 -19.86 2.30
CA GLU A 162 30.10 -19.47 3.69
C GLU A 162 28.81 -18.91 4.32
N ALA A 163 28.09 -18.07 3.57
CA ALA A 163 26.77 -17.56 3.94
C ALA A 163 25.85 -17.47 2.71
N SER A 164 24.67 -18.07 2.78
CA SER A 164 23.65 -18.05 1.72
C SER A 164 22.25 -17.90 2.31
N TRP A 165 21.85 -16.65 2.58
CA TRP A 165 20.66 -16.34 3.36
C TRP A 165 19.56 -15.65 2.55
N VAL A 166 18.32 -16.09 2.76
CA VAL A 166 17.10 -15.43 2.25
C VAL A 166 16.37 -14.73 3.39
N CYS A 167 16.33 -13.41 3.33
CA CYS A 167 15.56 -12.56 4.22
C CYS A 167 14.17 -12.33 3.62
N PHE A 168 13.15 -12.98 4.17
CA PHE A 168 11.77 -12.83 3.75
C PHE A 168 11.09 -11.68 4.48
N GLY A 169 10.41 -10.80 3.74
CA GLY A 169 9.67 -9.65 4.25
C GLY A 169 8.38 -10.00 4.97
N ALA A 170 7.88 -11.23 4.80
CA ALA A 170 6.74 -11.79 5.50
C ALA A 170 7.05 -13.19 6.05
N ARG A 171 6.27 -13.64 7.03
CA ARG A 171 6.24 -15.05 7.46
C ARG A 171 5.52 -15.89 6.40
N PRO A 172 5.74 -17.22 6.39
CA PRO A 172 4.85 -18.12 5.68
C PRO A 172 3.38 -17.83 6.00
N LYS A 173 2.55 -17.80 4.96
CA LYS A 173 1.10 -17.52 5.01
C LYS A 173 0.73 -16.11 5.48
N ASP A 174 1.65 -15.15 5.35
CA ASP A 174 1.49 -13.79 5.85
C ASP A 174 1.70 -12.75 4.73
N TYR A 175 1.31 -11.50 5.01
CA TYR A 175 1.35 -10.38 4.07
C TYR A 175 2.62 -9.53 4.23
N ALA A 176 3.05 -8.93 3.13
CA ALA A 176 4.01 -7.84 3.12
C ALA A 176 3.28 -6.54 2.76
N PHE A 177 3.50 -5.49 3.54
CA PHE A 177 2.74 -4.23 3.43
C PHE A 177 3.58 -3.09 2.84
N ALA A 178 2.89 -2.07 2.36
CA ALA A 178 3.47 -0.83 1.89
C ALA A 178 2.93 0.38 2.65
N ASP A 179 3.78 1.40 2.74
CA ASP A 179 3.44 2.74 3.21
C ASP A 179 3.03 3.58 1.98
N PRO A 180 1.73 3.86 1.79
CA PRO A 180 1.27 4.63 0.63
C PRO A 180 1.78 6.07 0.64
N ALA A 181 1.99 6.66 1.82
CA ALA A 181 2.47 8.03 1.95
C ALA A 181 3.94 8.14 1.50
N ARG A 182 4.77 7.15 1.84
CA ARG A 182 6.19 7.09 1.42
C ARG A 182 6.42 6.37 0.10
N ARG A 183 5.37 5.82 -0.54
CA ARG A 183 5.41 5.05 -1.79
C ARG A 183 6.51 3.98 -1.77
N ALA A 184 6.57 3.22 -0.67
CA ALA A 184 7.58 2.19 -0.43
C ALA A 184 7.01 1.05 0.41
N THR A 185 7.55 -0.16 0.25
CA THR A 185 7.23 -1.27 1.17
C THR A 185 7.78 -0.99 2.57
N LEU A 186 7.11 -1.48 3.61
CA LEU A 186 7.62 -1.35 4.99
C LEU A 186 8.98 -2.05 5.13
N TYR A 187 9.16 -3.15 4.41
CA TYR A 187 10.41 -3.90 4.39
C TYR A 187 11.56 -3.14 3.72
N SER A 188 11.35 -2.53 2.54
CA SER A 188 12.40 -1.75 1.88
C SER A 188 12.80 -0.51 2.67
N GLN A 189 11.83 0.15 3.32
CA GLN A 189 12.10 1.24 4.24
C GLN A 189 12.99 0.76 5.40
N ALA A 190 12.56 -0.30 6.09
CA ALA A 190 13.30 -0.86 7.21
C ALA A 190 14.71 -1.31 6.83
N LEU A 191 14.87 -1.96 5.66
CA LEU A 191 16.16 -2.44 5.16
C LEU A 191 17.16 -1.29 4.98
N ILE A 192 16.74 -0.21 4.32
CA ILE A 192 17.57 0.97 4.10
C ILE A 192 17.90 1.63 5.45
N GLU A 193 16.91 1.86 6.31
CA GLU A 193 17.13 2.45 7.65
C GLU A 193 18.13 1.63 8.49
N CYS A 194 18.05 0.30 8.44
CA CYS A 194 18.98 -0.58 9.15
C CYS A 194 20.40 -0.47 8.60
N LEU A 195 20.58 -0.52 7.29
CA LEU A 195 21.90 -0.43 6.68
C LEU A 195 22.55 0.94 6.92
N GLU A 196 21.77 2.02 6.85
CA GLU A 196 22.28 3.39 7.00
C GLU A 196 22.61 3.75 8.45
N SER A 197 21.73 3.41 9.40
CA SER A 197 21.85 3.97 10.75
C SER A 197 21.40 3.05 11.88
N ARG A 198 20.39 2.20 11.68
CA ARG A 198 19.77 1.48 12.80
C ARG A 198 20.45 0.17 13.20
N ALA A 199 21.04 -0.56 12.25
CA ALA A 199 21.76 -1.78 12.59
C ALA A 199 23.04 -1.42 13.38
N PRO A 200 23.36 -2.13 14.47
CA PRO A 200 24.64 -1.96 15.15
C PRO A 200 25.83 -2.15 14.20
N VAL A 201 26.91 -1.43 14.50
CA VAL A 201 28.21 -1.60 13.84
C VAL A 201 29.17 -2.28 14.80
N GLU A 202 30.13 -3.01 14.23
CA GLU A 202 31.24 -3.64 14.95
C GLU A 202 32.14 -2.62 15.66
N ASN A 203 33.12 -3.13 16.41
CA ASN A 203 34.11 -2.32 17.13
C ASN A 203 34.91 -1.36 16.23
N ASP A 204 34.92 -1.58 14.91
CA ASP A 204 35.53 -0.67 13.93
C ASP A 204 34.67 0.58 13.65
N GLY A 205 33.47 0.66 14.24
CA GLY A 205 32.53 1.76 14.13
C GLY A 205 31.84 1.88 12.78
N CYS A 206 32.04 0.93 11.86
CA CYS A 206 31.59 1.06 10.47
C CYS A 206 30.94 -0.22 9.93
N THR A 207 31.40 -1.41 10.34
CA THR A 207 30.97 -2.67 9.73
C THR A 207 29.64 -3.13 10.32
N VAL A 208 28.63 -3.29 9.46
CA VAL A 208 27.34 -3.89 9.78
C VAL A 208 27.41 -5.39 9.49
N GLN A 209 27.16 -6.19 10.52
CA GLN A 209 27.09 -7.65 10.41
C GLN A 209 25.69 -8.13 10.03
N PHE A 210 25.61 -9.30 9.41
CA PHE A 210 24.34 -9.85 8.93
C PHE A 210 23.39 -10.27 10.08
N ASN A 211 23.92 -10.84 11.16
CA ASN A 211 23.15 -11.14 12.39
C ASN A 211 22.46 -9.88 12.97
N GLU A 212 23.19 -8.76 13.06
CA GLU A 212 22.72 -7.48 13.58
C GLU A 212 21.76 -6.79 12.62
N LEU A 213 22.03 -6.89 11.32
CA LEU A 213 21.10 -6.41 10.29
C LEU A 213 19.76 -7.15 10.42
N THR A 214 19.76 -8.47 10.47
CA THR A 214 18.52 -9.27 10.45
C THR A 214 17.73 -9.16 11.75
N SER A 215 18.41 -9.09 12.90
CA SER A 215 17.77 -8.86 14.21
C SER A 215 17.07 -7.50 14.25
N THR A 216 17.78 -6.45 13.81
CA THR A 216 17.27 -5.08 13.77
C THR A 216 16.15 -4.94 12.75
N LEU A 217 16.34 -5.44 11.53
CA LEU A 217 15.37 -5.41 10.44
C LEU A 217 14.03 -6.02 10.87
N ARG A 218 14.05 -7.17 11.58
CA ARG A 218 12.83 -7.80 12.11
C ARG A 218 12.07 -6.86 13.05
N GLN A 219 12.78 -6.15 13.91
CA GLN A 219 12.18 -5.23 14.87
C GLN A 219 11.62 -3.99 14.17
N VAL A 220 12.37 -3.39 13.24
CA VAL A 220 11.93 -2.20 12.49
C VAL A 220 10.68 -2.49 11.64
N VAL A 221 10.64 -3.61 10.91
CA VAL A 221 9.46 -3.99 10.11
C VAL A 221 8.23 -4.18 11.00
N LYS A 222 8.40 -4.82 12.16
CA LYS A 222 7.33 -5.01 13.13
C LYS A 222 6.80 -3.68 13.68
N ASP A 223 7.69 -2.75 13.97
CA ASP A 223 7.33 -1.43 14.49
C ASP A 223 6.64 -0.57 13.43
N LEU A 224 7.12 -0.60 12.18
CA LEU A 224 6.46 0.06 11.05
C LEU A 224 5.05 -0.53 10.82
N GLY A 225 4.88 -1.85 10.82
CA GLY A 225 3.56 -2.48 10.66
C GLY A 225 2.56 -2.00 11.70
N ARG A 226 2.98 -1.92 12.96
CA ARG A 226 2.14 -1.45 14.08
C ARG A 226 1.63 -0.02 13.91
N GLN A 227 2.37 0.86 13.22
CA GLN A 227 1.92 2.23 12.94
C GLN A 227 0.66 2.26 12.07
N TYR A 228 0.45 1.22 11.25
CA TYR A 228 -0.71 1.06 10.38
C TYR A 228 -1.77 0.11 10.97
N GLY A 229 -1.60 -0.33 12.22
CA GLY A 229 -2.49 -1.32 12.84
C GLY A 229 -2.31 -2.74 12.31
N GLU A 230 -1.25 -3.01 11.57
CA GLU A 230 -0.96 -4.30 10.93
C GLU A 230 0.16 -5.04 11.67
N GLU A 231 0.22 -6.37 11.51
CA GLU A 231 1.34 -7.18 12.02
C GLU A 231 2.14 -7.79 10.86
N GLN A 232 3.28 -7.19 10.54
CA GLN A 232 4.25 -7.76 9.60
C GLN A 232 5.47 -8.30 10.33
N ARG A 233 5.87 -9.54 10.05
CA ARG A 233 7.08 -10.14 10.63
C ARG A 233 7.96 -10.75 9.53
N THR A 234 9.26 -10.54 9.64
CA THR A 234 10.25 -11.12 8.72
C THR A 234 10.69 -12.51 9.17
N THR A 235 11.08 -13.35 8.21
CA THR A 235 11.67 -14.67 8.47
C THR A 235 12.97 -14.84 7.70
N LEU A 236 13.80 -15.79 8.16
CA LEU A 236 15.07 -16.12 7.54
C LEU A 236 14.98 -17.55 7.00
N GLY A 237 15.48 -17.78 5.79
CA GLY A 237 15.73 -19.11 5.22
C GLY A 237 17.13 -19.16 4.62
N GLY A 238 17.56 -20.34 4.16
CA GLY A 238 18.95 -20.56 3.76
C GLY A 238 19.82 -21.03 4.92
N ASP A 239 21.13 -20.93 4.74
CA ASP A 239 22.16 -21.55 5.58
C ASP A 239 23.50 -20.81 5.51
N GLY A 240 24.37 -21.08 6.50
CA GLY A 240 25.74 -20.57 6.58
C GLY A 240 26.03 -19.79 7.85
N ASP A 241 27.07 -18.98 7.83
CA ASP A 241 27.49 -18.11 8.93
C ASP A 241 26.62 -16.84 9.00
N LEU A 242 26.26 -16.44 10.21
CA LEU A 242 25.50 -15.21 10.49
C LEU A 242 26.42 -14.03 10.84
N ASP A 243 27.67 -14.31 11.25
CA ASP A 243 28.65 -13.32 11.70
C ASP A 243 29.51 -12.83 10.53
N VAL A 244 28.86 -12.57 9.39
CA VAL A 244 29.49 -12.09 8.15
C VAL A 244 29.11 -10.64 7.88
N ALA A 245 30.08 -9.87 7.36
CA ALA A 245 29.85 -8.48 7.00
C ALA A 245 28.89 -8.39 5.81
N VAL A 246 27.91 -7.48 5.88
CA VAL A 246 26.99 -7.20 4.78
C VAL A 246 27.22 -5.81 4.19
N HIS A 247 27.66 -4.86 5.02
CA HIS A 247 27.88 -3.48 4.63
C HIS A 247 28.93 -2.80 5.53
N ARG A 248 29.65 -1.81 5.01
CA ARG A 248 30.52 -0.91 5.76
C ARG A 248 30.05 0.53 5.59
N ARG A 249 29.79 1.23 6.69
CA ARG A 249 29.40 2.65 6.70
C ARG A 249 30.61 3.57 6.48
N PRO A 250 30.42 4.79 5.94
CA PRO A 250 31.50 5.76 5.76
C PRO A 250 32.14 6.16 7.10
N GLN A 251 33.48 6.22 7.13
CA GLN A 251 34.25 6.62 8.31
C GLN A 251 34.32 8.16 8.42
N VAL A 252 33.94 8.72 9.56
CA VAL A 252 34.05 10.18 9.81
C VAL A 252 35.51 10.55 10.06
N ALA A 253 36.11 11.41 9.22
CA ALA A 253 37.54 11.75 9.27
C ALA A 253 37.86 12.79 10.38
N ALA A 254 38.92 12.54 11.16
CA ALA A 254 39.37 13.40 12.25
C ALA A 254 40.54 14.33 11.86
N GLY A 255 40.32 15.66 12.00
CA GLY A 255 41.30 16.69 12.42
C GLY A 255 42.35 17.26 11.43
N ALA A 256 42.39 18.60 11.30
CA ALA A 256 43.60 19.38 10.97
C ALA A 256 43.47 20.85 11.44
N GLY A 257 44.25 21.28 12.44
CA GLY A 257 44.19 22.61 13.07
C GLY A 257 45.40 23.53 12.76
N MET A 258 45.19 24.85 12.89
CA MET A 258 46.22 25.90 13.01
C MET A 258 45.74 27.06 13.92
N PRO A 259 46.64 27.85 14.55
CA PRO A 259 46.39 28.57 15.81
C PRO A 259 45.97 30.05 15.64
N ILE A 260 45.16 30.57 16.58
CA ILE A 260 44.65 31.96 16.62
C ILE A 260 45.16 32.74 17.86
N PRO A 261 45.48 34.05 17.78
CA PRO A 261 46.03 34.85 18.89
C PRO A 261 44.99 35.54 19.79
N ALA A 262 45.50 36.05 20.92
CA ALA A 262 44.85 36.15 22.22
C ALA A 262 43.95 37.38 22.54
N TRP A 263 43.11 37.88 21.63
CA TRP A 263 42.16 38.94 22.04
C TRP A 263 40.79 38.99 21.33
N ALA A 264 40.33 37.90 20.73
CA ALA A 264 38.92 37.76 20.29
C ALA A 264 38.28 36.54 20.96
N PRO A 265 37.14 36.63 21.69
CA PRO A 265 36.35 35.45 22.00
C PRO A 265 35.52 35.12 20.76
N THR A 266 36.16 34.37 19.87
CA THR A 266 35.53 33.68 18.75
C THR A 266 34.92 32.39 19.31
N PHE A 267 33.66 32.12 18.97
CA PHE A 267 32.95 30.91 19.34
C PHE A 267 33.68 29.70 18.76
N ASP A 268 34.04 28.76 19.63
CA ASP A 268 34.67 27.50 19.24
C ASP A 268 33.60 26.51 18.81
N VAL A 269 33.77 25.96 17.60
CA VAL A 269 32.81 25.14 16.87
C VAL A 269 33.12 23.64 17.01
N ASP A 270 34.10 23.29 17.84
CA ASP A 270 34.59 21.91 18.05
C ASP A 270 34.20 21.28 19.41
N SER A 271 33.07 21.68 20.01
CA SER A 271 32.22 20.89 20.95
C SER A 271 31.14 21.82 21.56
N PRO A 272 29.82 21.49 21.49
CA PRO A 272 29.28 20.21 21.96
C PRO A 272 28.08 19.71 21.12
N LEU A 273 28.32 19.19 19.92
CA LEU A 273 27.31 18.40 19.18
C LEU A 273 27.75 16.94 18.96
N GLY A 274 28.79 16.51 19.68
CA GLY A 274 29.30 15.14 19.67
C GLY A 274 29.12 14.39 20.99
N GLN A 275 28.36 14.96 21.95
CA GLN A 275 27.91 14.21 23.12
C GLN A 275 26.40 14.04 23.01
N LEU A 276 26.01 12.78 22.79
CA LEU A 276 24.63 12.33 22.92
C LEU A 276 24.35 12.12 24.40
N ARG A 277 23.14 12.48 24.83
CA ARG A 277 22.66 12.27 26.19
C ARG A 277 21.28 11.64 26.15
N PHE A 278 21.05 10.68 27.04
CA PHE A 278 19.74 10.10 27.25
C PHE A 278 18.83 11.10 27.98
N VAL A 279 17.69 11.41 27.40
CA VAL A 279 16.72 12.38 27.90
C VAL A 279 15.37 11.70 28.06
N ARG A 280 14.79 11.76 29.25
CA ARG A 280 13.43 11.33 29.51
C ARG A 280 12.56 12.55 29.72
N ILE A 281 11.42 12.59 29.04
CA ILE A 281 10.45 13.68 29.19
C ILE A 281 9.24 13.13 29.91
N ALA A 282 8.95 13.67 31.09
CA ALA A 282 7.76 13.37 31.86
C ALA A 282 6.78 14.53 31.73
N VAL A 283 5.57 14.27 31.25
CA VAL A 283 4.54 15.31 31.08
C VAL A 283 3.47 15.16 32.17
N HIS A 284 3.13 16.27 32.82
CA HIS A 284 2.14 16.33 33.89
C HIS A 284 0.98 17.27 33.52
N PRO A 285 -0.28 16.77 33.43
CA PRO A 285 -0.69 15.35 33.47
C PRO A 285 -0.21 14.57 32.23
N GLN A 286 -0.16 13.24 32.31
CA GLN A 286 0.37 12.38 31.25
C GLN A 286 -0.29 12.65 29.89
N ARG A 287 0.52 13.00 28.89
CA ARG A 287 0.11 13.32 27.50
C ARG A 287 1.18 12.88 26.50
N PRO A 288 0.83 12.71 25.21
CA PRO A 288 1.82 12.55 24.14
C PRO A 288 2.77 13.75 24.10
N VAL A 289 4.01 13.55 23.66
CA VAL A 289 4.98 14.64 23.49
C VAL A 289 5.89 14.35 22.31
N SER A 290 6.24 15.38 21.56
CA SER A 290 7.23 15.33 20.48
C SER A 290 8.41 16.25 20.81
N VAL A 291 9.59 15.96 20.30
CA VAL A 291 10.78 16.81 20.50
C VAL A 291 11.16 17.46 19.18
N ARG A 292 11.26 18.79 19.18
CA ARG A 292 11.66 19.60 18.02
C ARG A 292 13.02 20.24 18.23
N LEU A 293 13.75 20.39 17.13
CA LEU A 293 14.93 21.24 17.01
C LEU A 293 14.70 22.22 15.86
N ALA A 294 14.76 23.52 16.17
CA ALA A 294 14.56 24.60 15.19
C ALA A 294 13.28 24.42 14.32
N GLY A 295 12.19 24.00 14.95
CA GLY A 295 10.91 23.77 14.27
C GLY A 295 10.76 22.43 13.53
N ASN A 296 11.82 21.63 13.40
CA ASN A 296 11.75 20.28 12.80
C ASN A 296 11.50 19.23 13.88
N ILE A 297 10.55 18.32 13.65
CA ILE A 297 10.26 17.21 14.56
C ILE A 297 11.38 16.16 14.42
N LEU A 298 12.14 15.95 15.49
CA LEU A 298 13.23 14.96 15.54
C LEU A 298 12.74 13.60 16.01
N ALA A 299 11.72 13.57 16.87
CA ALA A 299 11.06 12.36 17.34
C ALA A 299 9.58 12.65 17.61
N SER A 300 8.69 11.78 17.10
CA SER A 300 7.25 11.82 17.34
C SER A 300 6.82 10.48 17.96
N GLU A 301 6.44 10.48 19.24
CA GLU A 301 5.87 9.31 19.90
C GLU A 301 4.45 9.62 20.39
N THR A 302 3.45 9.06 19.73
CA THR A 302 2.03 9.29 20.06
C THR A 302 1.57 8.52 21.31
N ARG A 303 2.42 7.71 21.96
CA ARG A 303 2.12 7.02 23.22
C ARG A 303 3.39 6.73 24.02
N MET A 304 3.73 7.58 24.99
CA MET A 304 4.61 7.18 26.08
C MET A 304 3.79 6.52 27.19
N LEU A 305 3.82 5.19 27.24
CA LEU A 305 4.05 4.53 28.51
C LEU A 305 5.56 4.44 28.63
N THR A 306 6.06 5.13 29.65
CA THR A 306 7.43 5.18 30.15
C THR A 306 8.18 3.88 29.94
N ASP A 307 9.36 3.91 29.31
CA ASP A 307 10.49 3.04 29.67
C ASP A 307 11.80 3.39 28.95
N LYS A 308 11.78 3.99 27.76
CA LYS A 308 13.01 4.28 27.00
C LYS A 308 13.32 5.79 26.90
N PRO A 309 14.52 6.24 27.32
CA PRO A 309 14.96 7.61 27.11
C PRO A 309 15.31 7.88 25.64
N LEU A 310 15.11 9.12 25.22
CA LEU A 310 15.46 9.64 23.90
C LEU A 310 16.94 10.04 23.88
N GLU A 311 17.68 9.66 22.85
CA GLU A 311 19.07 10.07 22.70
C GLU A 311 19.15 11.38 21.90
N LEU A 312 19.55 12.47 22.57
CA LEU A 312 19.63 13.82 21.99
C LEU A 312 21.05 14.36 22.08
N ALA A 313 21.51 15.07 21.05
CA ALA A 313 22.76 15.82 21.12
C ALA A 313 22.64 16.99 22.10
N VAL A 314 23.73 17.44 22.70
CA VAL A 314 23.75 18.66 23.50
C VAL A 314 23.27 19.86 22.66
N GLY A 315 22.28 20.60 23.17
CA GLY A 315 21.60 21.63 22.38
C GLY A 315 20.28 22.09 23.01
N ASN A 316 19.62 23.03 22.32
CA ASN A 316 18.32 23.55 22.74
C ASN A 316 17.20 22.84 21.98
N TYR A 317 16.19 22.37 22.71
CA TYR A 317 15.08 21.61 22.17
C TYR A 317 13.76 22.13 22.70
N GLU A 318 12.70 21.77 22.00
CA GLU A 318 11.33 22.06 22.38
C GLU A 318 10.59 20.74 22.58
N ALA A 319 10.10 20.51 23.80
CA ALA A 319 9.10 19.48 24.06
C ALA A 319 7.73 20.03 23.71
N VAL A 320 7.08 19.43 22.72
CA VAL A 320 5.82 19.87 22.15
C VAL A 320 4.74 18.87 22.53
N VAL A 321 3.86 19.31 23.42
CA VAL A 321 2.71 18.54 23.91
C VAL A 321 1.47 19.01 23.16
N PRO A 322 0.85 18.17 22.30
CA PRO A 322 -0.40 18.52 21.64
C PRO A 322 -1.53 18.70 22.67
N LEU A 323 -2.23 19.82 22.57
CA LEU A 323 -3.36 20.14 23.43
C LEU A 323 -4.65 19.45 22.93
N PRO A 324 -5.59 19.08 23.83
CA PRO A 324 -6.76 18.26 23.47
C PRO A 324 -7.72 18.89 22.45
N TRP A 325 -7.64 20.21 22.27
CA TRP A 325 -8.57 21.03 21.51
C TRP A 325 -7.94 21.68 20.27
N GLY A 326 -6.70 21.29 19.92
CA GLY A 326 -5.98 21.83 18.76
C GLY A 326 -5.05 22.99 19.14
N GLY A 327 -3.75 22.75 19.11
CA GLY A 327 -2.71 23.67 19.59
C GLY A 327 -1.56 22.90 20.22
N GLU A 328 -0.46 23.59 20.53
CA GLU A 328 0.76 23.00 21.08
C GLU A 328 1.14 23.73 22.37
N HIS A 329 1.38 22.98 23.45
CA HIS A 329 2.14 23.48 24.59
C HIS A 329 3.62 23.20 24.32
N VAL A 330 4.41 24.27 24.22
CA VAL A 330 5.84 24.19 23.91
C VAL A 330 6.64 24.49 25.17
N HIS A 331 7.46 23.53 25.59
CA HIS A 331 8.39 23.67 26.70
C HIS A 331 9.82 23.60 26.18
N GLY A 332 10.54 24.72 26.24
CA GLY A 332 11.95 24.77 25.86
C GLY A 332 12.83 24.14 26.93
N PHE A 333 13.73 23.24 26.54
CA PHE A 333 14.72 22.64 27.43
C PHE A 333 16.10 22.58 26.77
N VAL A 334 17.14 22.53 27.61
CA VAL A 334 18.54 22.46 27.16
C VAL A 334 19.13 21.12 27.55
N VAL A 335 19.60 20.37 26.57
CA VAL A 335 20.41 19.18 26.78
C VAL A 335 21.84 19.65 27.00
N THR A 336 22.36 19.45 28.21
CA THR A 336 23.74 19.77 28.58
C THR A 336 24.60 18.51 28.64
N PRO A 337 25.93 18.62 28.45
CA PRO A 337 26.87 17.50 28.59
C PRO A 337 26.69 16.72 29.91
N GLY A 338 26.72 15.39 29.86
CA GLY A 338 26.71 14.55 31.06
C GLY A 338 26.39 13.08 30.80
N ASP A 339 26.94 12.19 31.63
CA ASP A 339 26.85 10.73 31.48
C ASP A 339 25.55 10.12 32.04
N SER A 340 24.78 10.89 32.81
CA SER A 340 23.52 10.46 33.42
C SER A 340 22.29 10.92 32.62
N GLU A 341 21.24 10.11 32.66
CA GLU A 341 19.93 10.42 32.06
C GLU A 341 19.41 11.77 32.58
N LEU A 342 19.02 12.65 31.65
CA LEU A 342 18.41 13.94 31.93
C LEU A 342 16.89 13.78 31.96
N VAL A 343 16.25 14.08 33.09
CA VAL A 343 14.79 14.07 33.19
C VAL A 343 14.26 15.48 33.03
N ILE A 344 13.33 15.67 32.10
CA ILE A 344 12.64 16.93 31.82
C ILE A 344 11.18 16.77 32.23
N ASP A 345 10.79 17.52 33.26
CA ASP A 345 9.40 17.57 33.72
C ASP A 345 8.67 18.73 33.02
N VAL A 346 7.69 18.39 32.18
CA VAL A 346 6.84 19.33 31.47
C VAL A 346 5.49 19.41 32.17
N GLU A 347 5.27 20.46 32.93
CA GLU A 347 3.96 20.76 33.52
C GLU A 347 3.10 21.54 32.52
N VAL A 348 2.01 20.94 32.04
CA VAL A 348 1.05 21.64 31.18
C VAL A 348 0.05 22.38 32.07
N PRO A 349 0.00 23.72 32.01
CA PRO A 349 -0.88 24.52 32.86
C PRO A 349 -2.35 24.09 32.72
N SER A 350 -3.06 24.01 33.84
CA SER A 350 -4.45 23.53 33.88
C SER A 350 -5.42 24.39 33.08
N ASP A 351 -5.13 25.68 32.93
CA ASP A 351 -5.84 26.63 32.07
C ASP A 351 -5.62 26.36 30.57
N GLN A 352 -4.47 25.80 30.16
CA GLN A 352 -4.21 25.38 28.78
C GLN A 352 -4.78 23.99 28.46
N LEU A 353 -4.94 23.13 29.45
CA LEU A 353 -5.61 21.83 29.30
C LEU A 353 -7.13 21.96 29.14
N THR A 354 -7.68 23.05 29.66
CA THR A 354 -9.07 23.42 29.47
C THR A 354 -9.18 24.15 28.14
N ALA A 355 -10.13 23.78 27.28
CA ALA A 355 -10.34 24.51 26.04
C ALA A 355 -10.57 26.00 26.37
N PRO A 356 -9.94 26.95 25.65
CA PRO A 356 -10.26 28.36 25.77
C PRO A 356 -11.79 28.52 25.64
N PRO A 357 -12.44 29.36 26.46
CA PRO A 357 -13.90 29.52 26.42
C PRO A 357 -14.42 29.95 25.03
N GLU A 358 -13.54 30.42 24.14
CA GLU A 358 -13.82 30.78 22.75
C GLU A 358 -13.73 29.58 21.76
N LEU A 359 -13.02 28.50 22.12
CA LEU A 359 -12.99 27.22 21.39
C LEU A 359 -14.08 26.30 21.94
N GLY A 360 -15.34 26.73 21.80
CA GLY A 360 -16.38 25.73 21.63
C GLY A 360 -15.96 24.87 20.43
N LEU A 361 -15.81 23.55 20.60
CA LEU A 361 -15.74 22.62 19.48
C LEU A 361 -17.09 22.69 18.77
N VAL A 362 -17.26 23.73 17.96
CA VAL A 362 -18.30 23.81 16.97
C VAL A 362 -17.86 22.83 15.90
N PRO A 363 -18.62 21.75 15.63
CA PRO A 363 -18.34 20.86 14.51
C PRO A 363 -18.09 21.73 13.28
N MET A 364 -16.95 21.55 12.60
CA MET A 364 -16.70 22.34 11.40
C MET A 364 -17.81 22.02 10.40
N PRO A 365 -18.51 23.02 9.85
CA PRO A 365 -19.52 22.74 8.86
C PRO A 365 -18.85 22.08 7.65
N TRP A 366 -19.52 21.08 7.11
CA TRP A 366 -19.07 20.40 5.91
C TRP A 366 -20.27 20.12 5.02
N TYR A 367 -19.96 19.97 3.75
CA TYR A 367 -20.93 19.91 2.68
C TYR A 367 -20.75 18.62 1.91
N ILE A 368 -21.85 18.08 1.41
CA ILE A 368 -21.87 16.94 0.50
C ILE A 368 -22.68 17.31 -0.72
N ARG A 369 -22.27 16.78 -1.86
CA ARG A 369 -23.04 16.83 -3.09
C ARG A 369 -23.03 15.48 -3.77
N PHE A 370 -24.03 15.25 -4.59
CA PHE A 370 -24.25 13.97 -5.26
C PHE A 370 -24.23 14.15 -6.77
N PHE A 371 -23.83 13.09 -7.45
CA PHE A 371 -23.65 13.07 -8.89
C PHE A 371 -24.22 11.78 -9.48
N ARG A 372 -24.58 11.88 -10.75
CA ARG A 372 -24.82 10.75 -11.64
C ARG A 372 -23.86 10.84 -12.81
N TRP A 373 -23.54 9.68 -13.40
CA TRP A 373 -22.84 9.63 -14.68
C TRP A 373 -23.85 9.72 -15.83
N ALA A 374 -23.62 10.62 -16.78
CA ALA A 374 -24.45 10.73 -17.99
C ALA A 374 -23.66 11.36 -19.14
N ASP A 375 -23.83 10.81 -20.34
CA ASP A 375 -23.23 11.34 -21.57
C ASP A 375 -21.71 11.53 -21.49
N GLY A 376 -21.01 10.62 -20.80
CA GLY A 376 -19.56 10.65 -20.67
C GLY A 376 -19.01 11.66 -19.64
N ALA A 377 -19.87 12.26 -18.82
CA ALA A 377 -19.47 13.24 -17.81
C ALA A 377 -20.29 13.09 -16.52
N PHE A 378 -19.81 13.71 -15.44
CA PHE A 378 -20.59 13.82 -14.21
C PHE A 378 -21.59 14.97 -14.28
N ARG A 379 -22.80 14.71 -13.79
CA ARG A 379 -23.88 15.68 -13.65
C ARG A 379 -24.34 15.69 -12.20
N LEU A 380 -24.72 16.86 -11.69
CA LEU A 380 -25.33 16.95 -10.36
C LEU A 380 -26.58 16.07 -10.28
N HIS A 381 -26.74 15.38 -9.17
CA HIS A 381 -27.89 14.54 -8.93
C HIS A 381 -29.08 15.40 -8.51
N GLU A 382 -30.12 15.44 -9.35
CA GLU A 382 -31.28 16.32 -9.17
C GLU A 382 -32.15 15.94 -7.96
N SER A 383 -32.14 14.66 -7.56
CA SER A 383 -32.91 14.15 -6.42
C SER A 383 -32.04 13.21 -5.57
N PRO A 384 -31.09 13.74 -4.78
CA PRO A 384 -30.10 12.92 -4.07
C PRO A 384 -30.77 11.95 -3.09
N PRO A 385 -30.14 10.79 -2.83
CA PRO A 385 -30.71 9.77 -1.95
C PRO A 385 -30.94 10.33 -0.55
N PRO A 386 -32.01 9.89 0.14
CA PRO A 386 -32.33 10.39 1.47
C PRO A 386 -31.29 9.91 2.49
N LEU A 387 -30.83 10.84 3.33
CA LEU A 387 -30.03 10.53 4.50
C LEU A 387 -30.93 9.95 5.59
N GLN A 388 -30.72 8.68 5.97
CA GLN A 388 -31.54 8.03 6.99
C GLN A 388 -31.09 8.39 8.40
N SER A 389 -29.78 8.37 8.64
CA SER A 389 -29.22 8.67 9.95
C SER A 389 -27.85 9.33 9.82
N TYR A 390 -27.52 10.15 10.80
CA TYR A 390 -26.24 10.83 10.93
C TYR A 390 -25.76 10.71 12.37
N THR A 391 -24.54 10.21 12.56
CA THR A 391 -23.91 10.12 13.87
C THR A 391 -22.54 10.80 13.82
N PRO A 392 -22.35 11.95 14.48
CA PRO A 392 -21.03 12.51 14.70
C PRO A 392 -20.31 11.74 15.83
N SER A 393 -19.02 11.47 15.66
CA SER A 393 -18.14 11.03 16.74
C SER A 393 -17.28 12.20 17.19
N ALA A 394 -17.43 12.62 18.45
CA ALA A 394 -16.58 13.66 19.03
C ALA A 394 -15.14 13.17 19.15
N GLY A 395 -14.20 13.79 18.41
CA GLY A 395 -12.78 13.41 18.40
C GLY A 395 -11.93 14.29 17.48
N VAL A 396 -10.61 14.08 17.51
CA VAL A 396 -9.58 14.94 16.87
C VAL A 396 -9.73 15.09 15.33
N ASN A 397 -10.50 14.21 14.67
CA ASN A 397 -10.71 14.19 13.22
C ASN A 397 -12.20 14.21 12.80
N ASP A 398 -13.12 14.62 13.70
CA ASP A 398 -14.58 14.66 13.49
C ASP A 398 -15.07 13.57 12.52
N LEU A 399 -15.01 12.32 12.97
CA LEU A 399 -15.45 11.19 12.16
C LEU A 399 -16.98 11.16 12.17
N HIS A 400 -17.57 11.34 11.00
CA HIS A 400 -19.00 11.29 10.78
C HIS A 400 -19.39 9.98 10.12
N ARG A 401 -20.45 9.36 10.61
CA ARG A 401 -21.09 8.21 9.97
C ARG A 401 -22.46 8.62 9.43
N LEU A 402 -22.71 8.33 8.16
CA LEU A 402 -24.00 8.50 7.52
C LEU A 402 -24.55 7.15 7.07
N THR A 403 -25.84 6.94 7.31
CA THR A 403 -26.57 5.81 6.77
C THR A 403 -27.44 6.31 5.62
N ILE A 404 -27.19 5.84 4.40
CA ILE A 404 -27.95 6.18 3.20
C ILE A 404 -28.71 4.95 2.73
N ARG A 405 -29.98 5.12 2.37
CA ARG A 405 -30.76 4.05 1.74
C ARG A 405 -31.50 4.64 0.56
N ASP A 406 -31.42 3.94 -0.56
CA ASP A 406 -32.17 4.29 -1.75
C ASP A 406 -32.64 3.02 -2.47
N MET A 407 -33.75 3.14 -3.20
CA MET A 407 -34.32 2.04 -3.97
C MET A 407 -34.13 2.30 -5.45
N TRP A 408 -33.54 1.32 -6.14
CA TRP A 408 -33.55 1.21 -7.61
C TRP A 408 -33.19 2.51 -8.35
N THR A 409 -31.98 3.00 -8.12
CA THR A 409 -31.41 4.15 -8.83
C THR A 409 -30.15 3.79 -9.59
N ALA A 410 -29.85 4.54 -10.64
CA ALA A 410 -28.58 4.47 -11.34
C ALA A 410 -27.42 4.78 -10.36
N PRO A 411 -26.17 4.37 -10.65
CA PRO A 411 -25.03 4.62 -9.77
C PRO A 411 -24.94 6.09 -9.34
N VAL A 412 -24.96 6.31 -8.03
CA VAL A 412 -24.82 7.64 -7.43
C VAL A 412 -23.42 7.76 -6.87
N PHE A 413 -22.78 8.89 -7.13
CA PHE A 413 -21.49 9.25 -6.55
C PHE A 413 -21.69 10.43 -5.61
N PHE A 414 -20.83 10.56 -4.60
CA PHE A 414 -20.83 11.73 -3.74
C PHE A 414 -19.43 12.30 -3.57
N GLN A 415 -19.38 13.57 -3.17
CA GLN A 415 -18.16 14.28 -2.82
C GLN A 415 -18.41 15.11 -1.56
N ILE A 416 -17.39 15.23 -0.72
CA ILE A 416 -17.41 16.03 0.51
C ILE A 416 -16.52 17.26 0.33
N GLU A 417 -16.93 18.38 0.93
CA GLU A 417 -16.11 19.59 1.08
C GLU A 417 -16.14 20.07 2.53
N SER A 418 -14.97 20.41 3.09
CA SER A 418 -14.89 21.15 4.36
C SER A 418 -15.14 22.64 4.14
N ASP A 419 -15.51 23.39 5.18
CA ASP A 419 -15.65 24.85 5.11
C ASP A 419 -14.38 25.57 4.60
N GLY A 420 -13.21 24.96 4.79
CA GLY A 420 -11.91 25.42 4.28
C GLY A 420 -11.69 25.17 2.77
N GLY A 421 -12.67 24.61 2.06
CA GLY A 421 -12.62 24.35 0.61
C GLY A 421 -11.84 23.09 0.21
N GLN A 422 -11.45 22.24 1.16
CA GLN A 422 -10.81 20.96 0.86
C GLN A 422 -11.86 19.94 0.43
N GLN A 423 -11.62 19.24 -0.68
CA GLN A 423 -12.57 18.30 -1.24
C GLN A 423 -12.07 16.85 -1.17
N SER A 424 -12.99 15.92 -0.92
CA SER A 424 -12.71 14.49 -1.09
C SER A 424 -12.64 14.10 -2.58
N PRO A 425 -12.09 12.92 -2.89
CA PRO A 425 -12.39 12.23 -4.14
C PRO A 425 -13.89 11.97 -4.29
N MET A 426 -14.35 11.68 -5.51
CA MET A 426 -15.71 11.18 -5.72
C MET A 426 -15.79 9.71 -5.39
N VAL A 427 -16.82 9.31 -4.65
CA VAL A 427 -16.98 7.93 -4.19
C VAL A 427 -18.35 7.40 -4.63
N ALA A 428 -18.40 6.23 -5.26
CA ALA A 428 -19.63 5.54 -5.59
C ALA A 428 -20.37 5.06 -4.33
N LEU A 429 -21.69 5.17 -4.34
CA LEU A 429 -22.56 4.63 -3.29
C LEU A 429 -23.04 3.23 -3.67
N PRO A 430 -22.76 2.19 -2.87
CA PRO A 430 -23.33 0.85 -3.05
C PRO A 430 -24.79 0.82 -2.60
N ILE A 431 -25.66 1.48 -3.38
CA ILE A 431 -27.11 1.53 -3.20
C ILE A 431 -27.79 0.90 -4.41
N GLY A 432 -28.81 0.07 -4.18
CA GLY A 432 -29.40 -0.73 -5.25
C GLY A 432 -30.66 -1.51 -4.88
N GLY A 433 -31.46 -1.03 -3.92
CA GLY A 433 -32.72 -1.68 -3.53
C GLY A 433 -32.61 -2.89 -2.60
N GLY A 434 -31.41 -3.22 -2.10
CA GLY A 434 -31.18 -4.31 -1.16
C GLY A 434 -31.63 -4.05 0.29
N ARG A 435 -31.59 -5.09 1.12
CA ARG A 435 -31.98 -5.03 2.55
C ARG A 435 -31.06 -4.14 3.38
N ALA A 436 -29.76 -4.14 3.09
CA ALA A 436 -28.76 -3.39 3.84
C ALA A 436 -28.69 -1.93 3.38
N PRO A 437 -28.56 -0.96 4.30
CA PRO A 437 -28.25 0.41 3.92
C PRO A 437 -26.80 0.52 3.43
N CYS A 438 -26.43 1.65 2.84
CA CYS A 438 -25.05 2.04 2.61
C CYS A 438 -24.54 2.84 3.83
N GLU A 439 -23.38 2.47 4.36
CA GLU A 439 -22.68 3.20 5.40
C GLU A 439 -21.57 4.05 4.78
N VAL A 440 -21.61 5.35 5.06
CA VAL A 440 -20.62 6.32 4.61
C VAL A 440 -19.86 6.87 5.81
N TYR A 441 -18.54 6.83 5.74
CA TYR A 441 -17.64 7.35 6.75
C TYR A 441 -16.92 8.58 6.19
N VAL A 442 -17.04 9.69 6.89
CA VAL A 442 -16.45 10.98 6.50
C VAL A 442 -15.54 11.46 7.62
N GLY A 443 -14.27 11.70 7.32
CA GLY A 443 -13.34 12.36 8.26
C GLY A 443 -13.09 13.78 7.78
N VAL A 444 -13.43 14.77 8.61
CA VAL A 444 -13.22 16.19 8.31
C VAL A 444 -12.18 16.75 9.28
N GLY A 445 -10.97 16.98 8.76
CA GLY A 445 -9.88 17.64 9.47
C GLY A 445 -9.62 19.05 8.95
N PHE A 446 -8.71 19.76 9.60
CA PHE A 446 -8.30 21.12 9.20
C PHE A 446 -7.59 21.15 7.83
N ASP A 447 -6.84 20.11 7.49
CA ASP A 447 -6.00 20.03 6.29
C ASP A 447 -6.41 18.88 5.33
N LYS A 448 -7.36 18.03 5.74
CA LYS A 448 -7.73 16.83 4.98
C LYS A 448 -9.20 16.48 5.14
N VAL A 449 -9.82 16.08 4.03
CA VAL A 449 -11.15 15.45 4.00
C VAL A 449 -11.03 14.04 3.44
N THR A 450 -11.69 13.08 4.07
CA THR A 450 -11.75 11.69 3.62
C THR A 450 -13.18 11.21 3.57
N ALA A 451 -13.49 10.34 2.60
CA ALA A 451 -14.80 9.75 2.42
C ALA A 451 -14.66 8.30 1.97
N ILE A 452 -15.43 7.39 2.58
CA ILE A 452 -15.50 5.97 2.22
C ILE A 452 -16.95 5.53 2.28
N ALA A 453 -17.41 4.77 1.29
CA ALA A 453 -18.72 4.11 1.30
C ALA A 453 -18.58 2.59 1.32
N ARG A 454 -19.47 1.92 2.05
CA ARG A 454 -19.50 0.46 2.22
C ARG A 454 -20.94 -0.05 2.29
N PRO A 455 -21.21 -1.28 1.83
CA PRO A 455 -22.47 -1.97 2.16
C PRO A 455 -22.67 -2.03 3.68
N GLY A 456 -23.91 -2.04 4.16
CA GLY A 456 -24.22 -2.12 5.60
C GLY A 456 -24.25 -3.54 6.16
N ASP A 457 -24.21 -4.55 5.29
CA ASP A 457 -24.19 -5.96 5.67
C ASP A 457 -22.75 -6.40 6.00
N GLU A 458 -22.56 -7.01 7.17
CA GLU A 458 -21.24 -7.39 7.69
C GLU A 458 -20.60 -8.54 6.90
N GLU A 459 -21.40 -9.49 6.41
CA GLU A 459 -20.93 -10.62 5.61
C GLU A 459 -20.52 -10.13 4.21
N VAL A 460 -21.35 -9.27 3.61
CA VAL A 460 -21.04 -8.59 2.34
C VAL A 460 -19.78 -7.73 2.48
N ASN A 461 -19.64 -6.98 3.57
CA ASN A 461 -18.44 -6.19 3.85
C ASN A 461 -17.17 -7.02 4.01
N THR A 462 -17.30 -8.23 4.55
CA THR A 462 -16.17 -9.14 4.71
C THR A 462 -15.67 -9.62 3.34
N ILE A 463 -16.57 -10.03 2.44
CA ILE A 463 -16.24 -10.42 1.06
C ILE A 463 -15.68 -9.21 0.27
N ALA A 464 -16.27 -8.04 0.48
CA ALA A 464 -15.89 -6.81 -0.18
C ALA A 464 -14.48 -6.34 0.25
N GLY A 465 -14.17 -6.41 1.55
CA GLY A 465 -12.83 -6.14 2.08
C GLY A 465 -11.78 -7.10 1.52
N TYR A 466 -12.17 -8.34 1.23
CA TYR A 466 -11.33 -9.29 0.51
C TYR A 466 -11.06 -8.87 -0.94
N LEU A 467 -12.12 -8.55 -1.71
CA LEU A 467 -11.98 -8.12 -3.11
C LEU A 467 -10.98 -6.97 -3.24
N ASN A 468 -11.04 -6.04 -2.28
CA ASN A 468 -10.20 -4.85 -2.23
C ASN A 468 -8.76 -5.09 -1.73
N SER A 469 -8.57 -6.07 -0.84
CA SER A 469 -7.24 -6.34 -0.25
C SER A 469 -6.38 -7.27 -1.10
N GLY A 470 -6.92 -7.86 -2.18
CA GLY A 470 -6.20 -8.78 -3.07
C GLY A 470 -5.67 -10.03 -2.35
N ARG A 471 -6.20 -10.29 -1.15
CA ARG A 471 -5.89 -11.44 -0.32
C ARG A 471 -6.45 -12.68 -1.05
N ALA A 472 -5.87 -13.85 -0.83
CA ALA A 472 -6.36 -15.13 -1.35
C ALA A 472 -6.14 -16.17 -0.26
N ASP A 473 -6.78 -15.97 0.89
CA ASP A 473 -6.62 -16.86 2.03
C ASP A 473 -7.69 -17.96 2.05
N ARG A 474 -7.46 -18.93 2.94
CA ARG A 474 -8.29 -20.13 3.13
C ARG A 474 -9.72 -19.82 3.57
N ALA A 475 -9.93 -18.72 4.31
CA ALA A 475 -11.26 -18.29 4.71
C ALA A 475 -12.07 -17.91 3.46
N VAL A 476 -11.44 -17.33 2.44
CA VAL A 476 -12.15 -16.82 1.28
C VAL A 476 -12.47 -17.88 0.22
N MET A 477 -11.67 -18.94 0.10
CA MET A 477 -12.05 -20.13 -0.69
C MET A 477 -13.31 -20.80 -0.09
N SER A 478 -13.45 -20.79 1.24
CA SER A 478 -14.67 -21.27 1.92
C SER A 478 -15.87 -20.32 1.73
N MET A 479 -15.62 -19.07 1.35
CA MET A 479 -16.66 -18.08 1.01
C MET A 479 -17.16 -18.22 -0.43
N ALA A 480 -16.63 -19.16 -1.24
CA ALA A 480 -17.21 -19.43 -2.56
C ALA A 480 -18.70 -19.79 -2.41
N THR A 481 -19.06 -20.65 -1.46
CA THR A 481 -20.46 -20.99 -1.15
C THR A 481 -21.27 -19.78 -0.75
N THR A 482 -20.73 -18.95 0.15
CA THR A 482 -21.36 -17.69 0.53
C THR A 482 -21.55 -16.74 -0.66
N ALA A 483 -20.55 -16.61 -1.54
CA ALA A 483 -20.60 -15.76 -2.72
C ALA A 483 -21.62 -16.29 -3.77
N GLU A 484 -21.72 -17.61 -3.91
CA GLU A 484 -22.77 -18.26 -4.71
C GLU A 484 -24.15 -17.99 -4.13
N ASP A 485 -24.32 -18.10 -2.81
CA ASP A 485 -25.58 -17.77 -2.13
C ASP A 485 -25.95 -16.29 -2.27
N MET A 486 -24.97 -15.38 -2.14
CA MET A 486 -25.19 -13.95 -2.38
C MET A 486 -25.66 -13.69 -3.81
N LEU A 487 -25.02 -14.31 -4.82
CA LEU A 487 -25.42 -14.17 -6.22
C LEU A 487 -26.79 -14.82 -6.51
N ARG A 488 -27.09 -15.96 -5.86
CA ARG A 488 -28.40 -16.62 -5.91
C ARG A 488 -29.50 -15.70 -5.41
N GLU A 489 -29.25 -15.03 -4.28
CA GLU A 489 -30.20 -14.17 -3.55
C GLU A 489 -30.27 -12.72 -4.05
N LYS A 490 -29.82 -12.46 -5.28
CA LYS A 490 -29.86 -11.14 -5.95
C LYS A 490 -31.20 -10.39 -5.89
N MET A 491 -32.33 -11.09 -5.79
CA MET A 491 -33.64 -10.43 -5.64
C MET A 491 -33.83 -9.77 -4.26
N ALA A 492 -33.15 -10.27 -3.23
CA ALA A 492 -33.18 -9.74 -1.88
C ALA A 492 -32.08 -8.70 -1.65
N ASP A 493 -30.90 -8.91 -2.23
CA ASP A 493 -29.77 -7.99 -2.15
C ASP A 493 -28.94 -7.96 -3.45
N PRO A 494 -29.25 -7.06 -4.40
CA PRO A 494 -28.49 -6.90 -5.63
C PRO A 494 -27.04 -6.48 -5.40
N ILE A 495 -26.76 -5.70 -4.34
CA ILE A 495 -25.40 -5.22 -4.03
C ILE A 495 -24.55 -6.38 -3.51
N GLY A 496 -25.10 -7.17 -2.58
CA GLY A 496 -24.47 -8.42 -2.14
C GLY A 496 -24.23 -9.38 -3.30
N ALA A 497 -25.19 -9.52 -4.23
CA ALA A 497 -25.04 -10.36 -5.41
C ALA A 497 -23.95 -9.89 -6.37
N ILE A 498 -23.77 -8.58 -6.56
CA ILE A 498 -22.66 -8.02 -7.34
C ILE A 498 -21.32 -8.41 -6.71
N ILE A 499 -21.17 -8.22 -5.39
CA ILE A 499 -19.95 -8.60 -4.65
C ILE A 499 -19.71 -10.12 -4.75
N GLY A 500 -20.74 -10.93 -4.59
CA GLY A 500 -20.67 -12.39 -4.77
C GLY A 500 -20.24 -12.77 -6.19
N GLY A 501 -20.78 -12.10 -7.21
CA GLY A 501 -20.40 -12.29 -8.60
C GLY A 501 -18.92 -11.96 -8.86
N TYR A 502 -18.44 -10.81 -8.40
CA TYR A 502 -17.02 -10.47 -8.50
C TYR A 502 -16.12 -11.44 -7.73
N ALA A 503 -16.55 -11.89 -6.55
CA ALA A 503 -15.81 -12.87 -5.77
C ALA A 503 -15.67 -14.20 -6.53
N LEU A 504 -16.76 -14.72 -7.11
CA LEU A 504 -16.71 -15.95 -7.92
C LEU A 504 -15.84 -15.79 -9.17
N LEU A 505 -15.90 -14.64 -9.85
CA LEU A 505 -14.99 -14.35 -10.96
C LEU A 505 -13.53 -14.34 -10.49
N LYS A 506 -13.21 -13.69 -9.38
CA LYS A 506 -11.84 -13.59 -8.85
C LYS A 506 -11.31 -14.95 -8.36
N LEU A 507 -12.19 -15.81 -7.86
CA LEU A 507 -11.90 -17.18 -7.46
C LEU A 507 -11.86 -18.18 -8.63
N HIS A 508 -12.17 -17.74 -9.85
CA HIS A 508 -12.29 -18.59 -11.05
C HIS A 508 -13.36 -19.70 -10.93
N GLU A 509 -14.37 -19.52 -10.08
CA GLU A 509 -15.46 -20.47 -9.82
C GLU A 509 -16.65 -20.27 -10.79
N LEU A 510 -16.36 -20.28 -12.10
CA LEU A 510 -17.32 -19.90 -13.15
C LEU A 510 -18.55 -20.82 -13.22
N ASP A 511 -18.39 -22.09 -12.87
CA ASP A 511 -19.48 -23.08 -12.89
C ASP A 511 -20.53 -22.80 -11.80
N ARG A 512 -20.10 -22.20 -10.68
CA ARG A 512 -20.96 -21.86 -9.53
C ARG A 512 -21.79 -20.60 -9.78
N MET A 513 -21.55 -19.89 -10.88
CA MET A 513 -22.31 -18.69 -11.25
C MET A 513 -23.62 -19.01 -11.99
N HIS A 514 -23.75 -20.22 -12.54
CA HIS A 514 -24.92 -20.65 -13.34
C HIS A 514 -25.22 -19.64 -14.47
N ASN A 515 -26.50 -19.31 -14.68
CA ASN A 515 -26.97 -18.20 -15.54
C ASN A 515 -27.36 -16.96 -14.72
N TRP A 516 -26.93 -16.88 -13.45
CA TRP A 516 -27.35 -15.79 -12.56
C TRP A 516 -26.73 -14.43 -12.88
N PRO A 517 -25.51 -14.32 -13.44
CA PRO A 517 -24.98 -13.07 -13.96
C PRO A 517 -25.86 -12.43 -15.04
N ASP A 518 -26.38 -13.23 -15.98
CA ASP A 518 -27.28 -12.74 -17.03
C ASP A 518 -28.57 -12.21 -16.40
N ASN A 519 -29.16 -12.97 -15.46
CA ASN A 519 -30.33 -12.51 -14.70
C ASN A 519 -30.04 -11.22 -13.89
N LEU A 520 -28.85 -11.11 -13.28
CA LEU A 520 -28.43 -9.92 -12.55
C LEU A 520 -28.33 -8.72 -13.50
N ALA A 521 -27.82 -8.93 -14.72
CA ALA A 521 -27.73 -7.92 -15.76
C ALA A 521 -29.11 -7.52 -16.31
N GLU A 522 -30.02 -8.46 -16.51
CA GLU A 522 -31.33 -8.22 -17.12
C GLU A 522 -32.35 -7.64 -16.14
N ILE A 523 -32.40 -8.16 -14.91
CA ILE A 523 -33.42 -7.77 -13.92
C ILE A 523 -33.12 -6.38 -13.34
N PHE A 524 -31.84 -6.03 -13.19
CA PHE A 524 -31.41 -4.76 -12.59
C PHE A 524 -30.85 -3.83 -13.67
N ASP A 525 -31.77 -3.30 -14.48
CA ASP A 525 -31.50 -2.55 -15.70
C ASP A 525 -30.77 -1.21 -15.50
N LEU A 526 -30.71 -0.71 -14.26
CA LEU A 526 -29.95 0.50 -13.89
C LEU A 526 -28.55 0.21 -13.35
N LEU A 527 -28.23 -1.02 -12.98
CA LEU A 527 -26.92 -1.36 -12.40
C LEU A 527 -25.93 -1.76 -13.51
N PRO A 528 -24.75 -1.11 -13.60
CA PRO A 528 -23.74 -1.43 -14.61
C PRO A 528 -22.91 -2.68 -14.25
N ASP A 529 -22.77 -3.02 -12.98
CA ASP A 529 -21.96 -4.15 -12.51
C ASP A 529 -22.50 -5.51 -12.94
N GLY A 530 -23.83 -5.68 -12.99
CA GLY A 530 -24.45 -6.93 -13.48
C GLY A 530 -23.99 -7.27 -14.91
N PRO A 531 -24.14 -6.35 -15.88
CA PRO A 531 -23.56 -6.52 -17.21
C PRO A 531 -22.03 -6.68 -17.22
N VAL A 532 -21.26 -6.01 -16.35
CA VAL A 532 -19.81 -6.28 -16.26
C VAL A 532 -19.57 -7.75 -15.91
N ILE A 533 -20.22 -8.26 -14.87
CA ILE A 533 -20.04 -9.64 -14.40
C ILE A 533 -20.46 -10.64 -15.49
N ALA A 534 -21.61 -10.42 -16.13
CA ALA A 534 -22.09 -11.26 -17.24
C ALA A 534 -21.13 -11.21 -18.45
N GLY A 535 -20.62 -10.02 -18.79
CA GLY A 535 -19.66 -9.85 -19.88
C GLY A 535 -18.32 -10.54 -19.63
N VAL A 536 -17.77 -10.42 -18.41
CA VAL A 536 -16.54 -11.11 -18.02
C VAL A 536 -16.75 -12.63 -18.06
N LEU A 537 -17.89 -13.13 -17.56
CA LEU A 537 -18.19 -14.57 -17.61
C LEU A 537 -18.27 -15.07 -19.05
N ALA A 538 -18.94 -14.33 -19.94
CA ALA A 538 -19.03 -14.66 -21.36
C ALA A 538 -17.64 -14.67 -22.04
N ALA A 539 -16.82 -13.62 -21.81
CA ALA A 539 -15.46 -13.54 -22.35
C ALA A 539 -14.60 -14.72 -21.90
N ARG A 540 -14.67 -15.09 -20.62
CA ARG A 540 -13.93 -16.24 -20.07
C ARG A 540 -14.42 -17.59 -20.59
N ARG A 541 -15.65 -17.67 -21.10
CA ARG A 541 -16.20 -18.83 -21.81
C ARG A 541 -15.90 -18.80 -23.31
N GLY A 542 -15.23 -17.76 -23.81
CA GLY A 542 -14.90 -17.58 -25.22
C GLY A 542 -16.06 -17.06 -26.08
N ASP A 543 -17.09 -16.48 -25.46
CA ASP A 543 -18.22 -15.86 -26.16
C ASP A 543 -18.05 -14.34 -26.23
N ASP A 544 -17.15 -13.92 -27.11
CA ASP A 544 -16.73 -12.52 -27.26
C ASP A 544 -17.87 -11.60 -27.74
N GLU A 545 -18.81 -12.12 -28.53
CA GLU A 545 -19.96 -11.35 -29.04
C GLU A 545 -20.94 -11.02 -27.91
N VAL A 546 -21.28 -12.01 -27.08
CA VAL A 546 -22.10 -11.81 -25.88
C VAL A 546 -21.38 -10.91 -24.88
N ALA A 547 -20.08 -11.12 -24.67
CA ALA A 547 -19.28 -10.27 -23.79
C ALA A 547 -19.32 -8.80 -24.21
N ALA A 548 -19.09 -8.52 -25.49
CA ALA A 548 -19.16 -7.17 -26.03
C ALA A 548 -20.56 -6.55 -25.89
N GLY A 549 -21.63 -7.34 -26.09
CA GLY A 549 -23.01 -6.93 -25.83
C GLY A 549 -23.23 -6.45 -24.39
N TRP A 550 -22.72 -7.22 -23.42
CA TRP A 550 -22.83 -6.88 -22.01
C TRP A 550 -21.97 -5.68 -21.60
N PHE A 551 -20.74 -5.57 -22.08
CA PHE A 551 -19.89 -4.40 -21.79
C PHE A 551 -20.45 -3.10 -22.36
N ARG A 552 -21.08 -3.15 -23.54
CA ARG A 552 -21.86 -2.01 -24.07
C ARG A 552 -23.00 -1.62 -23.16
N THR A 553 -23.69 -2.62 -22.62
CA THR A 553 -24.80 -2.39 -21.68
C THR A 553 -24.29 -1.80 -20.36
N ALA A 554 -23.15 -2.27 -19.84
CA ALA A 554 -22.52 -1.73 -18.63
C ALA A 554 -22.26 -0.22 -18.75
N ILE A 555 -21.53 0.20 -19.79
CA ILE A 555 -21.13 1.61 -19.91
C ILE A 555 -22.32 2.55 -20.16
N LYS A 556 -23.36 2.05 -20.86
CA LYS A 556 -24.61 2.80 -21.08
C LYS A 556 -25.36 3.05 -19.77
N ARG A 557 -25.26 2.12 -18.82
CA ARG A 557 -25.88 2.26 -17.49
C ARG A 557 -25.05 3.11 -16.53
N GLY A 558 -23.75 3.18 -16.75
CA GLY A 558 -22.86 4.12 -16.07
C GLY A 558 -21.53 3.49 -15.66
N ILE A 559 -20.88 4.14 -14.70
CA ILE A 559 -19.63 3.65 -14.12
C ILE A 559 -19.96 2.57 -13.08
N PRO A 560 -19.27 1.40 -13.09
CA PRO A 560 -19.40 0.37 -12.06
C PRO A 560 -19.30 0.93 -10.63
N ILE A 561 -20.15 0.42 -9.74
CA ILE A 561 -20.19 0.82 -8.33
C ILE A 561 -18.91 0.40 -7.61
N PHE A 562 -18.38 -0.77 -7.95
CA PHE A 562 -17.17 -1.32 -7.33
C PHE A 562 -15.95 -1.14 -8.23
N SER A 563 -14.80 -0.84 -7.62
CA SER A 563 -13.55 -0.60 -8.33
C SER A 563 -13.11 -1.83 -9.14
N GLU A 564 -13.38 -3.03 -8.63
CA GLU A 564 -13.17 -4.30 -9.33
C GLU A 564 -13.94 -4.34 -10.66
N GLY A 565 -15.18 -3.83 -10.68
CA GLY A 565 -16.00 -3.75 -11.88
C GLY A 565 -15.41 -2.83 -12.95
N LEU A 566 -14.92 -1.66 -12.53
CA LEU A 566 -14.25 -0.73 -13.45
C LEU A 566 -12.95 -1.33 -14.00
N SER A 567 -12.18 -2.03 -13.15
CA SER A 567 -10.94 -2.71 -13.53
C SER A 567 -11.20 -3.80 -14.58
N LEU A 568 -12.15 -4.70 -14.30
CA LEU A 568 -12.53 -5.77 -15.22
C LEU A 568 -13.10 -5.24 -16.52
N LEU A 569 -13.97 -4.23 -16.47
CA LEU A 569 -14.51 -3.58 -17.66
C LEU A 569 -13.39 -3.00 -18.53
N ALA A 570 -12.40 -2.33 -17.93
CA ALA A 570 -11.26 -1.77 -18.66
C ALA A 570 -10.37 -2.87 -19.28
N ALA A 571 -10.04 -3.91 -18.51
CA ALA A 571 -9.17 -4.99 -18.95
C ALA A 571 -9.82 -5.83 -20.07
N GLU A 572 -11.02 -6.33 -19.83
CA GLU A 572 -11.68 -7.29 -20.72
C GLU A 572 -12.18 -6.61 -22.01
N SER A 573 -12.74 -5.40 -21.94
CA SER A 573 -13.13 -4.67 -23.15
C SER A 573 -11.93 -4.30 -24.02
N ASN A 574 -10.76 -4.06 -23.42
CA ASN A 574 -9.53 -3.81 -24.17
C ASN A 574 -8.99 -5.10 -24.82
N ALA A 575 -9.09 -6.26 -24.16
CA ALA A 575 -8.72 -7.56 -24.73
C ALA A 575 -9.57 -7.91 -25.97
N LEU A 576 -10.85 -7.52 -25.97
CA LEU A 576 -11.79 -7.75 -27.07
C LEU A 576 -11.62 -6.80 -28.27
N ARG A 577 -10.65 -5.86 -28.27
CA ARG A 577 -10.41 -4.91 -29.39
C ARG A 577 -9.84 -5.55 -30.68
N GLN A 578 -10.00 -6.86 -30.90
CA GLN A 578 -9.51 -7.51 -32.10
C GLN A 578 -10.35 -7.12 -33.35
N PRO A 579 -9.72 -6.88 -34.51
CA PRO A 579 -10.36 -6.32 -35.71
C PRO A 579 -11.36 -7.25 -36.43
N GLN A 580 -11.77 -8.37 -35.83
CA GLN A 580 -12.53 -9.44 -36.48
C GLN A 580 -14.02 -9.47 -36.10
N LEU A 581 -14.45 -8.75 -35.05
CA LEU A 581 -15.87 -8.60 -34.72
C LEU A 581 -16.50 -7.47 -35.56
N GLY A 582 -17.61 -7.77 -36.25
CA GLY A 582 -18.27 -6.88 -37.21
C GLY A 582 -18.79 -5.54 -36.67
N ASP A 583 -18.78 -5.35 -35.34
CA ASP A 583 -19.18 -4.13 -34.60
C ASP A 583 -17.95 -3.45 -33.91
N ALA A 584 -16.75 -3.54 -34.48
CA ALA A 584 -15.46 -3.09 -33.90
C ALA A 584 -15.38 -1.62 -33.42
N LEU A 585 -16.33 -0.74 -33.79
CA LEU A 585 -16.34 0.68 -33.42
C LEU A 585 -16.88 0.97 -32.01
N ASP A 586 -17.82 0.17 -31.51
CA ASP A 586 -18.58 0.43 -30.27
C ASP A 586 -17.86 -0.15 -29.03
N ILE A 587 -17.29 -1.37 -29.12
CA ILE A 587 -16.46 -1.91 -28.02
C ILE A 587 -15.19 -1.09 -27.78
N ALA A 588 -14.65 -0.48 -28.84
CA ALA A 588 -13.54 0.44 -28.73
C ALA A 588 -13.93 1.72 -27.97
N GLU A 589 -15.19 2.15 -28.00
CA GLU A 589 -15.69 3.27 -27.20
C GLU A 589 -15.82 2.91 -25.72
N VAL A 590 -16.31 1.70 -25.42
CA VAL A 590 -16.34 1.16 -24.06
C VAL A 590 -14.91 1.14 -23.48
N ALA A 591 -13.96 0.53 -24.21
CA ALA A 591 -12.56 0.44 -23.79
C ALA A 591 -11.91 1.82 -23.63
N ARG A 592 -12.19 2.77 -24.54
CA ARG A 592 -11.70 4.15 -24.42
C ARG A 592 -12.26 4.85 -23.17
N THR A 593 -13.55 4.67 -22.90
CA THR A 593 -14.20 5.31 -21.74
C THR A 593 -13.66 4.74 -20.44
N ALA A 594 -13.57 3.42 -20.32
CA ALA A 594 -13.00 2.76 -19.16
C ALA A 594 -11.52 3.13 -18.95
N ALA A 595 -10.72 3.16 -20.03
CA ALA A 595 -9.32 3.59 -19.98
C ALA A 595 -9.15 5.07 -19.64
N ALA A 596 -10.11 5.94 -19.98
CA ALA A 596 -10.08 7.34 -19.58
C ALA A 596 -10.36 7.54 -18.08
N LEU A 597 -11.13 6.63 -17.47
CA LEU A 597 -11.46 6.65 -16.05
C LEU A 597 -10.41 5.96 -15.17
N ALA A 598 -9.73 4.93 -15.67
CA ALA A 598 -8.78 4.14 -14.90
C ALA A 598 -7.65 4.95 -14.22
N PRO A 599 -6.99 5.93 -14.87
CA PRO A 599 -5.96 6.76 -14.22
C PRO A 599 -6.48 7.66 -13.10
N LEU A 600 -7.80 7.88 -13.06
CA LEU A 600 -8.45 8.67 -12.03
C LEU A 600 -8.92 7.80 -10.86
N ALA A 601 -8.95 6.49 -11.04
CA ALA A 601 -9.52 5.56 -10.07
C ALA A 601 -8.52 5.12 -9.00
N ASP A 602 -8.95 5.15 -7.75
CA ASP A 602 -8.29 4.48 -6.64
C ASP A 602 -8.79 3.02 -6.57
N PHE A 603 -8.06 2.12 -7.23
CA PHE A 603 -8.36 0.69 -7.22
C PHE A 603 -8.06 0.00 -5.88
N SER A 604 -7.47 0.72 -4.91
CA SER A 604 -7.33 0.24 -3.52
C SER A 604 -8.55 0.57 -2.65
N ALA A 605 -9.55 1.26 -3.21
CA ALA A 605 -10.85 1.47 -2.59
C ALA A 605 -11.84 0.41 -3.06
N LEU A 606 -12.69 -0.05 -2.14
CA LEU A 606 -13.76 -1.01 -2.44
C LEU A 606 -14.74 -0.49 -3.50
N CYS A 607 -15.35 0.66 -3.21
CA CYS A 607 -16.27 1.33 -4.12
C CYS A 607 -15.45 2.20 -5.07
N THR A 608 -15.91 2.33 -6.32
CA THR A 608 -15.25 3.13 -7.35
C THR A 608 -15.03 4.54 -6.82
N THR A 609 -13.75 4.88 -6.62
CA THR A 609 -13.32 6.16 -6.04
C THR A 609 -12.47 6.88 -7.08
N LEU A 610 -12.85 8.10 -7.46
CA LEU A 610 -12.22 8.86 -8.54
C LEU A 610 -11.64 10.18 -8.04
N HIS A 611 -10.36 10.41 -8.28
CA HIS A 611 -9.70 11.70 -8.12
C HIS A 611 -9.99 12.56 -9.35
N VAL A 612 -11.08 13.32 -9.29
CA VAL A 612 -11.68 13.90 -10.49
C VAL A 612 -10.89 15.09 -11.01
N HIS A 613 -10.66 15.09 -12.33
CA HIS A 613 -10.08 16.20 -13.07
C HIS A 613 -11.19 17.14 -13.60
N GLU A 614 -10.90 18.44 -13.71
CA GLU A 614 -11.83 19.47 -14.22
C GLU A 614 -12.58 19.11 -15.52
N ARG A 615 -12.01 18.26 -16.38
CA ARG A 615 -12.63 17.86 -17.66
C ARG A 615 -13.90 17.02 -17.48
N LEU A 616 -13.96 16.16 -16.48
CA LEU A 616 -15.16 15.35 -16.19
C LEU A 616 -16.23 16.13 -15.41
N MET A 617 -15.87 17.34 -14.96
CA MET A 617 -16.69 18.27 -14.18
C MET A 617 -16.97 19.58 -14.92
N ALA A 618 -16.63 19.67 -16.21
CA ALA A 618 -16.63 20.94 -16.95
C ALA A 618 -17.99 21.66 -16.91
N ASP A 619 -19.09 20.90 -16.85
CA ASP A 619 -20.45 21.41 -16.83
C ASP A 619 -21.06 21.50 -15.40
N VAL A 620 -20.27 21.24 -14.36
CA VAL A 620 -20.69 21.34 -12.96
C VAL A 620 -20.07 22.59 -12.35
N PRO A 621 -20.87 23.63 -12.02
CA PRO A 621 -20.34 24.80 -11.33
C PRO A 621 -19.72 24.42 -9.98
N PRO A 622 -18.54 24.94 -9.61
CA PRO A 622 -17.83 24.55 -8.38
C PRO A 622 -18.69 24.66 -7.12
N ASN A 623 -19.57 25.66 -7.06
CA ASN A 623 -20.41 25.97 -5.90
C ASN A 623 -21.81 25.33 -5.95
N ALA A 624 -22.13 24.54 -6.97
CA ALA A 624 -23.47 23.99 -7.15
C ALA A 624 -23.64 22.61 -6.48
N GLY A 625 -24.86 22.36 -5.96
CA GLY A 625 -25.30 21.07 -5.44
C GLY A 625 -24.81 20.71 -4.03
N TRP A 626 -24.10 21.63 -3.35
CA TRP A 626 -23.63 21.44 -1.98
C TRP A 626 -24.75 21.54 -0.97
N LYS A 627 -24.84 20.52 -0.12
CA LYS A 627 -25.80 20.41 0.97
C LYS A 627 -25.04 20.24 2.28
N GLN A 628 -25.33 21.08 3.26
CA GLN A 628 -24.67 20.99 4.56
C GLN A 628 -25.14 19.75 5.34
N VAL A 629 -24.22 19.06 6.01
CA VAL A 629 -24.51 17.98 6.95
C VAL A 629 -23.94 18.34 8.32
N GLY A 630 -24.72 18.14 9.38
CA GLY A 630 -24.34 18.52 10.74
C GLY A 630 -25.19 19.66 11.28
N PRO A 631 -25.10 19.98 12.58
CA PRO A 631 -26.03 20.92 13.20
C PRO A 631 -25.90 22.30 12.53
N PRO A 632 -27.00 22.88 12.03
CA PRO A 632 -27.02 24.29 11.72
C PRO A 632 -26.73 25.08 13.00
N ARG A 633 -26.34 26.35 12.86
CA ARG A 633 -26.47 27.31 13.96
C ARG A 633 -27.96 27.39 14.35
N GLY A 634 -28.39 26.56 15.30
CA GLY A 634 -29.75 26.53 15.83
C GLY A 634 -30.67 25.47 15.20
N ASP A 635 -31.31 24.71 16.09
CA ASP A 635 -32.39 23.73 15.94
C ASP A 635 -32.12 22.37 15.26
N PHE A 636 -32.32 21.33 16.07
CA PHE A 636 -32.30 19.91 15.72
C PHE A 636 -33.67 19.46 15.19
N ASP A 637 -33.94 19.65 13.90
CA ASP A 637 -34.85 18.74 13.18
C ASP A 637 -34.68 18.87 11.64
N ARG A 638 -34.28 17.75 11.02
CA ARG A 638 -34.50 17.29 9.63
C ARG A 638 -34.12 18.17 8.42
N GLY A 639 -33.25 17.60 7.57
CA GLY A 639 -33.19 17.87 6.13
C GLY A 639 -31.86 18.43 5.65
N TRP A 640 -31.61 18.24 4.35
CA TRP A 640 -30.52 18.91 3.62
C TRP A 640 -30.73 20.43 3.65
N VAL A 641 -29.72 21.20 4.04
CA VAL A 641 -29.73 22.66 3.90
C VAL A 641 -28.83 23.03 2.71
N ASP A 642 -29.42 23.64 1.68
CA ASP A 642 -28.67 24.10 0.51
C ASP A 642 -27.79 25.30 0.88
N ARG A 643 -26.55 25.33 0.34
CA ARG A 643 -25.58 26.40 0.56
C ARG A 643 -25.89 27.66 -0.24
#